data_AF-A0A7S3M7H8-F1
#
_entry.id   AF-A0A7S3M7H8-F1
#
_cell.length_a   1.000
_cell.length_b   1.000
_cell.length_c   1.000
_cell.angle_alpha   90.00
_cell.angle_beta   90.00
_cell.angle_gamma   90.00
#
_symmetry.space_group_name_H-M   'P 1'
#
loop_
_entity.id
_entity.type
_entity.pdbx_description
1 polymer ?
#
loop_
_entity_poly.entity_id
_entity_poly.type
_entity_poly.pdbx_seq_one_letter_code
_entity_poly.pdbx_strand_id
1 'polypeptide(L)'
;MMLSRIIRTRSLAARTYSHTSSLSAKILSSDPIEPVCGKVFMERGHELVEKPGIKPTELLKIIHEYDGLVVRSGTKVTKEIIDAGVNLKMIGRAGTGVDNIDVRAATNKGILVVNTPGGNTISTGELALSHILALARNIPQATASLKAGRWDRALYTGTELSGKTLGVIGVGKIGREVAKWCRGFGMTTIGYDPVLSEESARHFGIEPVPLDDLFKNADFITIHTPLTKETQHLLDATTLAKCKRGVRIINCARGGIIDDVALLKALESEQVGGAALDVFEVEPPTEASLALRMHPKVVVTPHLGASTFDAQERVARAVAENMCDIFDGGSFVGVVNAPDLGTVASQPHIVPFVKLAEKIGSMQGQLLLNHKVSSITIHLRGKDVSDTKITDVIKAAVIKGVLNELGIEQVSLINAVAMSEEMGLRVLMNMSEKTEVGSGYMNSMCVELELGGMLNMTSVRRIEGTVFGRDELRITQVDGFNLDLPPGEHMLLFNNYDEPGVLRRVVEKLATANVNIAHFSLGRKEKGQMAMSAVVLDSAVPPEVITSLAGINAINNLVAIRLKEPIDPNFRVRSSTLELSASNTTTAQQGHLHGTSKPAQKPRHPEFSSGPCKKRPGYDLASLRTDSLGRSHRSKLGKARLRKAIDDTKRILEVPDDYLCAIVPASDTGAYEMAMWNMLGQRPVDACYWESFGKGWNDDAIKHLKLKETTRSFTADYGKLPDFGATNPDHDILFTFNGTTSGVRVPNLDWISSDRKGLTFNDATSAAFAMEIDWPKVDVTTFSWQKVLGGEGAHGVMILSPAAVHRLESFDAGRALPKIFRMTKKGKDGKTQIDADLFAGATINTPSMLCVEDYLDALQWSDSVGGLQGLIQRSEANLGVLDRFVSKNSDWIHFLAADPTIRSNTSVCLTLDLNKDQVKKFVSLLETEGVAYDIGSYRDAPDGLRIWCGATVDQEDLEALTPWLKWAYETVKA
;
A
#
# COMPACT_ATOMS: atom_id res chain seq x y z
N MET A 1 -31.31 -42.83 -37.51
CA MET A 1 -32.34 -42.56 -36.48
C MET A 1 -31.70 -41.92 -35.24
N MET A 2 -30.96 -40.81 -35.39
CA MET A 2 -30.18 -40.18 -34.31
C MET A 2 -30.25 -38.65 -34.45
N LEU A 3 -31.44 -38.10 -34.23
CA LEU A 3 -31.68 -36.66 -34.11
C LEU A 3 -32.81 -36.47 -33.10
N SER A 4 -32.45 -36.33 -31.82
CA SER A 4 -33.24 -35.65 -30.79
C SER A 4 -32.53 -35.79 -29.44
N ARG A 5 -31.85 -34.72 -29.01
CA ARG A 5 -31.65 -34.31 -27.59
C ARG A 5 -30.54 -33.25 -27.52
N ILE A 6 -30.79 -32.09 -28.11
CA ILE A 6 -30.13 -30.84 -27.70
C ILE A 6 -31.24 -29.81 -27.66
N ILE A 7 -31.60 -29.41 -26.44
CA ILE A 7 -32.24 -28.17 -25.97
C ILE A 7 -32.64 -28.50 -24.53
N ARG A 8 -31.76 -28.18 -23.57
CA ARG A 8 -32.14 -28.02 -22.16
C ARG A 8 -32.08 -26.52 -21.87
N THR A 9 -33.17 -25.83 -22.17
CA THR A 9 -33.44 -24.49 -21.66
C THR A 9 -33.69 -24.60 -20.15
N ARG A 10 -32.73 -24.15 -19.33
CA ARG A 10 -32.97 -23.90 -17.91
C ARG A 10 -33.63 -22.53 -17.78
N SER A 11 -34.93 -22.53 -17.51
CA SER A 11 -35.65 -21.40 -16.94
C SER A 11 -35.17 -21.17 -15.51
N LEU A 12 -34.44 -20.08 -15.27
CA LEU A 12 -34.14 -19.56 -13.94
C LEU A 12 -34.79 -18.17 -13.84
N ALA A 13 -35.69 -18.04 -12.86
CA ALA A 13 -36.43 -16.82 -12.57
C ALA A 13 -35.46 -15.64 -12.40
N ALA A 14 -35.71 -14.56 -13.13
CA ALA A 14 -35.00 -13.30 -13.01
C ALA A 14 -35.28 -12.71 -11.61
N ARG A 15 -34.31 -12.82 -10.70
CA ARG A 15 -34.22 -11.92 -9.55
C ARG A 15 -33.53 -10.65 -10.04
N THR A 16 -34.32 -9.61 -10.25
CA THR A 16 -33.83 -8.23 -10.41
C THR A 16 -33.09 -7.83 -9.15
N TYR A 17 -31.77 -7.71 -9.23
CA TYR A 17 -30.96 -7.06 -8.19
C TYR A 17 -31.09 -5.56 -8.36
N SER A 18 -31.73 -4.90 -7.39
CA SER A 18 -31.73 -3.45 -7.28
C SER A 18 -30.34 -2.96 -6.85
N HIS A 19 -29.81 -1.94 -7.51
CA HIS A 19 -28.66 -1.18 -7.04
C HIS A 19 -29.01 -0.45 -5.73
N THR A 20 -28.43 -0.87 -4.61
CA THR A 20 -28.53 -0.18 -3.30
C THR A 20 -27.22 -0.34 -2.51
N SER A 21 -26.70 0.79 -2.02
CA SER A 21 -25.86 1.05 -0.81
C SER A 21 -24.73 0.08 -0.41
N SER A 22 -23.63 0.60 0.16
CA SER A 22 -22.70 -0.19 0.98
C SER A 22 -23.50 -0.95 2.05
N LEU A 23 -23.58 -2.28 1.94
CA LEU A 23 -24.34 -3.11 2.87
C LEU A 23 -23.58 -3.17 4.20
N SER A 24 -24.20 -2.70 5.28
CA SER A 24 -23.72 -2.92 6.65
C SER A 24 -23.59 -4.42 6.91
N ALA A 25 -22.47 -4.84 7.50
CA ALA A 25 -22.18 -6.24 7.79
C ALA A 25 -22.51 -6.54 9.26
N LYS A 26 -23.12 -7.69 9.53
CA LYS A 26 -23.43 -8.13 10.90
C LYS A 26 -22.36 -9.10 11.39
N ILE A 27 -21.61 -8.71 12.41
CA ILE A 27 -20.49 -9.48 12.96
C ILE A 27 -20.84 -10.00 14.35
N LEU A 28 -20.52 -11.27 14.63
CA LEU A 28 -20.63 -11.88 15.95
C LEU A 28 -19.26 -11.96 16.60
N SER A 29 -19.09 -11.51 17.85
CA SER A 29 -17.94 -11.89 18.69
C SER A 29 -18.37 -12.98 19.66
N SER A 30 -17.76 -14.17 19.56
CA SER A 30 -18.09 -15.31 20.44
C SER A 30 -17.20 -15.40 21.69
N ASP A 31 -16.07 -14.68 21.69
CA ASP A 31 -15.14 -14.59 22.81
C ASP A 31 -15.13 -13.17 23.40
N PRO A 32 -14.70 -12.97 24.67
CA PRO A 32 -14.53 -11.63 25.23
C PRO A 32 -13.53 -10.81 24.38
N ILE A 33 -13.91 -9.62 23.94
CA ILE A 33 -13.03 -8.77 23.14
C ILE A 33 -13.06 -7.32 23.64
N GLU A 34 -11.98 -6.62 23.40
CA GLU A 34 -11.73 -5.30 23.95
C GLU A 34 -12.62 -4.27 23.24
N PRO A 35 -13.18 -3.27 23.96
CA PRO A 35 -14.21 -2.38 23.41
C PRO A 35 -13.80 -1.62 22.14
N VAL A 36 -12.50 -1.48 21.90
CA VAL A 36 -11.95 -0.90 20.67
C VAL A 36 -12.42 -1.64 19.41
N CYS A 37 -12.63 -2.96 19.49
CA CYS A 37 -13.11 -3.78 18.37
C CYS A 37 -14.50 -3.33 17.91
N GLY A 38 -15.44 -3.22 18.85
CA GLY A 38 -16.80 -2.72 18.56
C GLY A 38 -16.82 -1.27 18.08
N LYS A 39 -15.95 -0.41 18.63
CA LYS A 39 -15.81 0.99 18.18
C LYS A 39 -15.39 1.07 16.72
N VAL A 40 -14.37 0.31 16.30
CA VAL A 40 -13.89 0.30 14.91
C VAL A 40 -14.98 -0.18 13.95
N PHE A 41 -15.67 -1.29 14.26
CA PHE A 41 -16.77 -1.76 13.42
C PHE A 41 -17.89 -0.71 13.30
N MET A 42 -18.28 -0.08 14.40
CA MET A 42 -19.31 0.96 14.42
C MET A 42 -18.90 2.20 13.60
N GLU A 43 -17.66 2.68 13.76
CA GLU A 43 -17.10 3.81 13.01
C GLU A 43 -17.07 3.53 11.49
N ARG A 44 -16.94 2.26 11.09
CA ARG A 44 -16.96 1.79 9.70
C ARG A 44 -18.36 1.40 9.19
N GLY A 45 -19.40 1.58 10.00
CA GLY A 45 -20.79 1.30 9.59
C GLY A 45 -21.20 -0.18 9.62
N HIS A 46 -20.45 -1.02 10.34
CA HIS A 46 -20.79 -2.42 10.59
C HIS A 46 -21.30 -2.63 12.04
N GLU A 47 -22.09 -3.68 12.24
CA GLU A 47 -22.69 -4.01 13.54
C GLU A 47 -21.90 -5.14 14.21
N LEU A 48 -21.47 -4.93 15.46
CA LEU A 48 -20.89 -6.00 16.29
C LEU A 48 -21.91 -6.45 17.35
N VAL A 49 -22.21 -7.75 17.37
CA VAL A 49 -22.98 -8.42 18.42
C VAL A 49 -22.03 -9.25 19.26
N GLU A 50 -21.93 -8.97 20.55
CA GLU A 50 -21.04 -9.69 21.47
C GLU A 50 -21.81 -10.76 22.26
N LYS A 51 -21.38 -12.01 22.18
CA LYS A 51 -21.88 -13.15 22.97
C LYS A 51 -20.72 -13.97 23.56
N PRO A 52 -19.92 -13.38 24.46
CA PRO A 52 -18.75 -14.06 25.02
C PRO A 52 -19.14 -15.35 25.75
N GLY A 53 -18.46 -16.44 25.43
CA GLY A 53 -18.67 -17.75 26.08
C GLY A 53 -19.90 -18.51 25.59
N ILE A 54 -20.46 -18.13 24.43
CA ILE A 54 -21.53 -18.88 23.77
C ILE A 54 -21.12 -20.35 23.56
N LYS A 55 -22.01 -21.29 23.88
CA LYS A 55 -21.72 -22.71 23.70
C LYS A 55 -21.70 -23.06 22.21
N PRO A 56 -20.86 -24.02 21.76
CA PRO A 56 -20.82 -24.44 20.36
C PRO A 56 -22.19 -24.84 19.79
N THR A 57 -23.03 -25.50 20.60
CA THR A 57 -24.40 -25.91 20.22
C THR A 57 -25.37 -24.74 20.02
N GLU A 58 -25.12 -23.60 20.65
CA GLU A 58 -25.90 -22.37 20.50
C GLU A 58 -25.35 -21.52 19.36
N LEU A 59 -24.02 -21.46 19.21
CA LEU A 59 -23.35 -20.80 18.08
C LEU A 59 -23.82 -21.38 16.74
N LEU A 60 -23.90 -22.71 16.63
CA LEU A 60 -24.43 -23.41 15.47
C LEU A 60 -25.83 -22.94 15.05
N LYS A 61 -26.67 -22.54 16.00
CA LYS A 61 -28.06 -22.13 15.72
C LYS A 61 -28.16 -20.71 15.18
N ILE A 62 -27.22 -19.83 15.50
CA ILE A 62 -27.33 -18.40 15.19
C ILE A 62 -26.33 -17.93 14.13
N ILE A 63 -25.25 -18.70 13.87
CA ILE A 63 -24.16 -18.26 12.99
C ILE A 63 -24.61 -17.94 11.55
N HIS A 64 -25.71 -18.55 11.09
CA HIS A 64 -26.30 -18.28 9.78
C HIS A 64 -26.81 -16.83 9.62
N GLU A 65 -27.00 -16.08 10.69
CA GLU A 65 -27.46 -14.68 10.66
C GLU A 65 -26.33 -13.66 10.45
N TYR A 66 -25.06 -14.07 10.48
CA TYR A 66 -23.91 -13.16 10.54
C TYR A 66 -23.05 -13.25 9.28
N ASP A 67 -22.52 -12.10 8.85
CA ASP A 67 -21.54 -11.96 7.78
C ASP A 67 -20.11 -12.22 8.27
N GLY A 68 -19.84 -11.96 9.56
CA GLY A 68 -18.51 -12.10 10.16
C GLY A 68 -18.56 -12.78 11.53
N LEU A 69 -17.49 -13.50 11.87
CA LEU A 69 -17.28 -14.09 13.20
C LEU A 69 -15.91 -13.67 13.74
N VAL A 70 -15.87 -13.01 14.90
CA VAL A 70 -14.66 -12.69 15.63
C VAL A 70 -14.47 -13.69 16.78
N VAL A 71 -13.28 -14.29 16.84
CA VAL A 71 -12.87 -15.23 17.88
C VAL A 71 -11.50 -14.87 18.46
N ARG A 72 -11.21 -15.38 19.66
CA ARG A 72 -9.88 -15.40 20.28
C ARG A 72 -9.41 -16.84 20.35
N SER A 73 -8.96 -17.32 21.52
CA SER A 73 -8.52 -18.70 21.75
C SER A 73 -9.59 -19.58 22.39
N GLY A 74 -10.71 -19.01 22.85
CA GLY A 74 -11.73 -19.75 23.59
C GLY A 74 -12.64 -20.57 22.68
N THR A 75 -13.18 -19.93 21.64
CA THR A 75 -14.10 -20.58 20.70
C THR A 75 -13.33 -21.45 19.69
N LYS A 76 -13.71 -22.72 19.58
CA LYS A 76 -13.26 -23.60 18.48
C LYS A 76 -14.26 -23.52 17.32
N VAL A 77 -13.80 -23.01 16.17
CA VAL A 77 -14.59 -22.85 14.95
C VAL A 77 -14.40 -24.10 14.09
N THR A 78 -15.22 -25.13 14.37
CA THR A 78 -15.16 -26.43 13.68
C THR A 78 -15.86 -26.38 12.32
N LYS A 79 -15.66 -27.43 11.50
CA LYS A 79 -16.36 -27.61 10.24
C LYS A 79 -17.88 -27.48 10.36
N GLU A 80 -18.48 -28.01 11.43
CA GLU A 80 -19.93 -27.92 11.63
C GLU A 80 -20.41 -26.48 11.80
N ILE A 81 -19.65 -25.63 12.51
CA ILE A 81 -19.97 -24.20 12.68
C ILE A 81 -19.84 -23.46 11.35
N ILE A 82 -18.79 -23.76 10.60
CA ILE A 82 -18.51 -23.16 9.29
C ILE A 82 -19.62 -23.55 8.29
N ASP A 83 -20.03 -24.81 8.27
CA ASP A 83 -21.10 -25.30 7.39
C ASP A 83 -22.46 -24.68 7.72
N ALA A 84 -22.73 -24.38 9.00
CA ALA A 84 -23.94 -23.70 9.45
C ALA A 84 -23.95 -22.18 9.12
N GLY A 85 -22.79 -21.57 8.88
CA GLY A 85 -22.62 -20.15 8.57
C GLY A 85 -22.96 -19.81 7.12
N VAL A 86 -24.21 -19.97 6.70
CA VAL A 86 -24.63 -19.81 5.29
C VAL A 86 -24.34 -18.41 4.73
N ASN A 87 -24.41 -17.36 5.57
CA ASN A 87 -24.09 -15.98 5.19
C ASN A 87 -22.67 -15.55 5.60
N LEU A 88 -21.91 -16.43 6.28
CA LEU A 88 -20.61 -16.10 6.82
C LEU A 88 -19.63 -15.89 5.67
N LYS A 89 -18.99 -14.72 5.64
CA LYS A 89 -17.98 -14.34 4.63
C LYS A 89 -16.57 -14.37 5.23
N MET A 90 -16.47 -14.16 6.54
CA MET A 90 -15.18 -13.97 7.21
C MET A 90 -15.15 -14.46 8.65
N ILE A 91 -14.01 -15.01 9.06
CA ILE A 91 -13.66 -15.35 10.44
C ILE A 91 -12.40 -14.57 10.82
N GLY A 92 -12.52 -13.62 11.74
CA GLY A 92 -11.42 -12.85 12.29
C GLY A 92 -10.92 -13.44 13.60
N ARG A 93 -9.64 -13.78 13.66
CA ARG A 93 -8.95 -14.19 14.89
C ARG A 93 -8.19 -12.99 15.45
N ALA A 94 -8.61 -12.53 16.64
CA ALA A 94 -7.87 -11.55 17.44
C ALA A 94 -6.61 -12.20 18.05
N GLY A 95 -5.54 -12.26 17.26
CA GLY A 95 -4.24 -12.85 17.57
C GLY A 95 -3.57 -13.50 16.36
N THR A 96 -2.35 -14.00 16.53
CA THR A 96 -1.51 -14.51 15.43
C THR A 96 -1.83 -15.96 14.96
N GLY A 97 -1.94 -16.93 15.86
CA GLY A 97 -2.33 -18.32 15.53
C GLY A 97 -3.80 -18.49 15.18
N VAL A 98 -4.13 -19.47 14.33
CA VAL A 98 -5.52 -19.80 13.93
C VAL A 98 -5.85 -21.27 14.23
N ASP A 99 -5.15 -21.86 15.20
CA ASP A 99 -5.20 -23.29 15.53
C ASP A 99 -6.59 -23.76 15.99
N ASN A 100 -7.43 -22.82 16.45
CA ASN A 100 -8.81 -23.05 16.86
C ASN A 100 -9.83 -22.90 15.71
N ILE A 101 -9.39 -22.69 14.46
CA ILE A 101 -10.24 -22.53 13.29
C ILE A 101 -9.92 -23.65 12.29
N ASP A 102 -10.94 -24.37 11.82
CA ASP A 102 -10.78 -25.28 10.68
C ASP A 102 -10.62 -24.48 9.39
N VAL A 103 -9.39 -24.04 9.13
CA VAL A 103 -9.04 -23.20 7.96
C VAL A 103 -9.39 -23.92 6.66
N ARG A 104 -9.24 -25.25 6.60
CA ARG A 104 -9.56 -26.02 5.39
C ARG A 104 -11.06 -25.98 5.11
N ALA A 105 -11.90 -26.20 6.12
CA ALA A 105 -13.34 -26.09 5.98
C ALA A 105 -13.76 -24.67 5.56
N ALA A 106 -13.14 -23.63 6.14
CA ALA A 106 -13.38 -22.24 5.76
C ALA A 106 -12.99 -21.96 4.30
N THR A 107 -11.80 -22.41 3.88
CA THR A 107 -11.35 -22.31 2.49
C THR A 107 -12.33 -22.99 1.56
N ASN A 108 -12.72 -24.24 1.81
CA ASN A 108 -13.64 -24.95 0.91
C ASN A 108 -14.98 -24.23 0.71
N LYS A 109 -15.44 -23.49 1.73
CA LYS A 109 -16.67 -22.66 1.69
C LYS A 109 -16.46 -21.25 1.12
N GLY A 110 -15.23 -20.87 0.77
CA GLY A 110 -14.91 -19.51 0.29
C GLY A 110 -14.96 -18.45 1.40
N ILE A 111 -14.79 -18.85 2.66
CA ILE A 111 -14.82 -17.98 3.83
C ILE A 111 -13.39 -17.55 4.15
N LEU A 112 -13.15 -16.24 4.25
CA LEU A 112 -11.84 -15.69 4.59
C LEU A 112 -11.52 -15.90 6.06
N VAL A 113 -10.31 -16.36 6.35
CA VAL A 113 -9.76 -16.39 7.71
C VAL A 113 -8.74 -15.27 7.83
N VAL A 114 -8.97 -14.35 8.77
CA VAL A 114 -8.14 -13.17 8.99
C VAL A 114 -7.52 -13.26 10.39
N ASN A 115 -6.23 -12.99 10.53
CA ASN A 115 -5.54 -12.92 11.80
C ASN A 115 -4.89 -11.53 12.00
N THR A 116 -4.17 -11.35 13.12
CA THR A 116 -3.51 -10.07 13.44
C THR A 116 -2.00 -10.27 13.59
N PRO A 117 -1.24 -10.37 12.49
CA PRO A 117 0.14 -10.82 12.51
C PRO A 117 1.08 -9.77 13.14
N GLY A 118 1.54 -10.05 14.35
CA GLY A 118 2.50 -9.22 15.07
C GLY A 118 1.91 -8.35 16.18
N GLY A 119 0.58 -8.37 16.38
CA GLY A 119 -0.06 -7.61 17.48
C GLY A 119 0.40 -8.05 18.89
N ASN A 120 0.90 -9.29 19.01
CA ASN A 120 1.45 -9.85 20.24
C ASN A 120 2.98 -9.99 20.26
N THR A 121 3.72 -9.45 19.28
CA THR A 121 5.17 -9.69 19.17
C THR A 121 5.93 -9.26 20.43
N ILE A 122 5.67 -8.05 20.91
CA ILE A 122 6.35 -7.49 22.08
C ILE A 122 6.00 -8.29 23.34
N SER A 123 4.71 -8.47 23.62
CA SER A 123 4.26 -9.14 24.85
C SER A 123 4.69 -10.61 24.93
N THR A 124 4.66 -11.35 23.81
CA THR A 124 5.18 -12.73 23.80
C THR A 124 6.69 -12.75 23.99
N GLY A 125 7.41 -11.79 23.40
CA GLY A 125 8.84 -11.65 23.59
C GLY A 125 9.18 -11.34 25.06
N GLU A 126 8.47 -10.41 25.69
CA GLU A 126 8.66 -10.02 27.09
C GLU A 126 8.43 -11.21 28.02
N LEU A 127 7.41 -12.03 27.73
CA LEU A 127 7.17 -13.26 28.46
C LEU A 127 8.30 -14.27 28.27
N ALA A 128 8.79 -14.48 27.04
CA ALA A 128 9.93 -15.36 26.78
C ALA A 128 11.20 -14.90 27.52
N LEU A 129 11.48 -13.59 27.52
CA LEU A 129 12.59 -13.01 28.30
C LEU A 129 12.38 -13.18 29.81
N SER A 130 11.14 -13.01 30.29
CA SER A 130 10.77 -13.23 31.70
C SER A 130 11.02 -14.69 32.09
N HIS A 131 10.69 -15.64 31.22
CA HIS A 131 10.97 -17.07 31.41
C HIS A 131 12.48 -17.38 31.41
N ILE A 132 13.26 -16.76 30.51
CA ILE A 132 14.73 -16.86 30.53
C ILE A 132 15.28 -16.41 31.89
N LEU A 133 14.84 -15.26 32.39
CA LEU A 133 15.27 -14.72 33.69
C LEU A 133 14.78 -15.58 34.86
N ALA A 134 13.55 -16.09 34.80
CA ALA A 134 12.98 -16.98 35.79
C ALA A 134 13.80 -18.28 35.93
N LEU A 135 14.21 -18.88 34.80
CA LEU A 135 15.09 -20.06 34.79
C LEU A 135 16.53 -19.75 35.21
N ALA A 136 17.03 -18.54 34.92
CA ALA A 136 18.36 -18.14 35.35
C ALA A 136 18.44 -17.97 36.88
N ARG A 137 17.34 -17.55 37.53
CA ARG A 137 17.34 -17.10 38.93
C ARG A 137 16.40 -17.87 39.86
N ASN A 138 15.67 -18.88 39.37
CA ASN A 138 14.71 -19.69 40.14
C ASN A 138 13.61 -18.86 40.83
N ILE A 139 13.18 -17.76 40.21
CA ILE A 139 12.31 -16.75 40.84
C ILE A 139 10.98 -17.35 41.33
N PRO A 140 10.23 -18.13 40.54
CA PRO A 140 8.95 -18.68 40.98
C PRO A 140 9.09 -19.61 42.18
N GLN A 141 10.10 -20.49 42.17
CA GLN A 141 10.38 -21.45 43.24
C GLN A 141 10.79 -20.74 44.54
N ALA A 142 11.70 -19.76 44.45
CA ALA A 142 12.14 -18.97 45.60
C ALA A 142 10.98 -18.16 46.21
N THR A 143 10.12 -17.58 45.37
CA THR A 143 8.91 -16.87 45.82
C THR A 143 7.93 -17.80 46.52
N ALA A 144 7.70 -19.01 45.98
CA ALA A 144 6.82 -20.00 46.58
C ALA A 144 7.33 -20.48 47.94
N SER A 145 8.64 -20.69 48.08
CA SER A 145 9.28 -21.02 49.36
C SER A 145 9.04 -19.95 50.43
N LEU A 146 9.28 -18.68 50.11
CA LEU A 146 9.05 -17.56 51.05
C LEU A 146 7.57 -17.42 51.44
N LYS A 147 6.65 -17.54 50.47
CA LYS A 147 5.20 -17.51 50.76
C LYS A 147 4.74 -18.68 51.63
N ALA A 148 5.43 -19.81 51.58
CA ALA A 148 5.21 -20.94 52.47
C ALA A 148 5.93 -20.80 53.84
N GLY A 149 6.52 -19.65 54.13
CA GLY A 149 7.21 -19.37 55.40
C GLY A 149 8.60 -19.98 55.52
N ARG A 150 9.20 -20.47 54.43
CA ARG A 150 10.54 -21.08 54.43
C ARG A 150 11.60 -20.08 53.94
N TRP A 151 12.84 -20.23 54.41
CA TRP A 151 13.98 -19.39 54.01
C TRP A 151 15.06 -20.24 53.32
N ASP A 152 14.75 -20.71 52.12
CA ASP A 152 15.55 -21.72 51.40
C ASP A 152 16.66 -21.11 50.52
N ARG A 153 17.37 -20.08 51.01
CA ARG A 153 18.37 -19.32 50.22
C ARG A 153 19.43 -20.21 49.56
N ALA A 154 19.89 -21.25 50.26
CA ALA A 154 20.95 -22.14 49.77
C ALA A 154 20.52 -23.05 48.61
N LEU A 155 19.20 -23.27 48.42
CA LEU A 155 18.67 -24.15 47.37
C LEU A 155 18.59 -23.46 46.00
N TYR A 156 18.62 -22.13 45.94
CA TYR A 156 18.26 -21.36 44.74
C TYR A 156 19.44 -20.59 44.13
N THR A 157 20.62 -21.21 44.05
CA THR A 157 21.77 -20.64 43.33
C THR A 157 21.46 -20.53 41.83
N GLY A 158 21.53 -19.32 41.30
CA GLY A 158 21.23 -19.02 39.90
C GLY A 158 22.45 -19.03 38.98
N THR A 159 22.24 -18.62 37.73
CA THR A 159 23.29 -18.38 36.73
C THR A 159 23.19 -16.98 36.15
N GLU A 160 24.31 -16.46 35.66
CA GLU A 160 24.37 -15.19 34.93
C GLU A 160 24.09 -15.40 33.45
N LEU A 161 23.42 -14.42 32.81
CA LEU A 161 23.20 -14.42 31.37
C LEU A 161 24.43 -13.92 30.59
N SER A 162 25.18 -12.98 31.13
CA SER A 162 26.36 -12.40 30.46
C SER A 162 27.37 -13.48 30.09
N GLY A 163 27.84 -13.46 28.84
CA GLY A 163 28.79 -14.44 28.30
C GLY A 163 28.19 -15.82 27.98
N LYS A 164 26.87 -16.01 28.13
CA LYS A 164 26.18 -17.24 27.69
C LYS A 164 25.69 -17.13 26.24
N THR A 165 25.46 -18.27 25.62
CA THR A 165 24.90 -18.37 24.27
C THR A 165 23.41 -18.64 24.30
N LEU A 166 22.62 -17.79 23.64
CA LEU A 166 21.21 -18.01 23.33
C LEU A 166 21.09 -18.61 21.92
N GLY A 167 20.50 -19.79 21.82
CA GLY A 167 20.02 -20.39 20.57
C GLY A 167 18.57 -20.00 20.30
N VAL A 168 18.31 -19.40 19.14
CA VAL A 168 16.97 -18.96 18.71
C VAL A 168 16.49 -19.87 17.58
N ILE A 169 15.46 -20.68 17.85
CA ILE A 169 14.82 -21.53 16.83
C ILE A 169 13.60 -20.79 16.31
N GLY A 170 13.65 -20.34 15.04
CA GLY A 170 12.68 -19.43 14.44
C GLY A 170 13.08 -17.97 14.60
N VAL A 171 13.64 -17.38 13.53
CA VAL A 171 14.16 -16.00 13.51
C VAL A 171 13.10 -15.04 12.94
N GLY A 172 11.85 -15.27 13.35
CA GLY A 172 10.70 -14.42 13.05
C GLY A 172 10.64 -13.16 13.92
N LYS A 173 9.51 -12.45 13.87
CA LYS A 173 9.30 -11.18 14.61
C LYS A 173 9.62 -11.29 16.11
N ILE A 174 9.15 -12.35 16.78
CA ILE A 174 9.35 -12.56 18.23
C ILE A 174 10.80 -12.94 18.53
N GLY A 175 11.36 -13.93 17.82
CA GLY A 175 12.73 -14.39 18.05
C GLY A 175 13.76 -13.29 17.89
N ARG A 176 13.54 -12.34 16.97
CA ARG A 176 14.41 -11.16 16.79
C ARG A 176 14.39 -10.22 18.00
N GLU A 177 13.22 -9.92 18.57
CA GLU A 177 13.13 -9.05 19.76
C GLU A 177 13.76 -9.72 20.98
N VAL A 178 13.52 -11.02 21.18
CA VAL A 178 14.15 -11.78 22.28
C VAL A 178 15.67 -11.78 22.14
N ALA A 179 16.19 -12.07 20.95
CA ALA A 179 17.63 -12.05 20.68
C ALA A 179 18.24 -10.66 20.94
N LYS A 180 17.59 -9.60 20.45
CA LYS A 180 18.00 -8.21 20.67
C LYS A 180 18.11 -7.87 22.17
N TRP A 181 17.11 -8.23 22.97
CA TRP A 181 17.14 -7.96 24.41
C TRP A 181 18.19 -8.81 25.13
N CYS A 182 18.32 -10.09 24.80
CA CYS A 182 19.34 -10.97 25.38
C CYS A 182 20.78 -10.52 25.05
N ARG A 183 21.02 -9.96 23.86
CA ARG A 183 22.31 -9.30 23.56
C ARG A 183 22.56 -8.09 24.48
N GLY A 184 21.51 -7.36 24.85
CA GLY A 184 21.58 -6.30 25.86
C GLY A 184 22.04 -6.81 27.25
N PHE A 185 21.80 -8.08 27.57
CA PHE A 185 22.33 -8.75 28.77
C PHE A 185 23.74 -9.34 28.59
N GLY A 186 24.39 -9.11 27.44
CA GLY A 186 25.73 -9.63 27.13
C GLY A 186 25.76 -11.07 26.64
N MET A 187 24.63 -11.63 26.16
CA MET A 187 24.60 -12.96 25.55
C MET A 187 25.08 -12.93 24.09
N THR A 188 25.70 -14.03 23.65
CA THR A 188 25.91 -14.32 22.22
C THR A 188 24.64 -14.96 21.65
N THR A 189 24.17 -14.50 20.49
CA THR A 189 22.95 -15.03 19.87
C THR A 189 23.25 -15.78 18.58
N ILE A 190 22.89 -17.06 18.54
CA ILE A 190 22.92 -17.92 17.35
C ILE A 190 21.49 -18.33 17.00
N GLY A 191 21.19 -18.62 15.75
CA GLY A 191 19.82 -18.96 15.37
C GLY A 191 19.68 -19.79 14.10
N TYR A 192 18.52 -20.44 13.98
CA TYR A 192 18.15 -21.25 12.82
C TYR A 192 16.75 -20.88 12.33
N ASP A 193 16.63 -20.64 11.03
CA ASP A 193 15.36 -20.42 10.33
C ASP A 193 15.50 -20.91 8.87
N PRO A 194 14.65 -21.84 8.40
CA PRO A 194 14.78 -22.40 7.06
C PRO A 194 14.33 -21.45 5.93
N VAL A 195 13.62 -20.36 6.27
CA VAL A 195 13.04 -19.43 5.30
C VAL A 195 13.86 -18.13 5.22
N LEU A 196 14.49 -17.73 6.32
CA LEU A 196 15.24 -16.49 6.39
C LEU A 196 16.65 -16.62 5.81
N SER A 197 17.08 -15.66 4.99
CA SER A 197 18.45 -15.62 4.48
C SER A 197 19.47 -15.39 5.60
N GLU A 198 20.66 -15.96 5.45
CA GLU A 198 21.76 -15.80 6.40
C GLU A 198 22.14 -14.32 6.61
N GLU A 199 22.14 -13.52 5.53
CA GLU A 199 22.42 -12.09 5.59
C GLU A 199 21.38 -11.34 6.44
N SER A 200 20.10 -11.70 6.31
CA SER A 200 19.04 -11.09 7.11
C SER A 200 19.16 -11.45 8.59
N ALA A 201 19.50 -12.69 8.93
CA ALA A 201 19.76 -13.10 10.31
C ALA A 201 20.91 -12.29 10.95
N ARG A 202 22.04 -12.16 10.22
CA ARG A 202 23.21 -11.37 10.66
C ARG A 202 22.88 -9.89 10.84
N HIS A 203 22.02 -9.32 10.00
CA HIS A 203 21.56 -7.94 10.14
C HIS A 203 20.86 -7.70 11.50
N PHE A 204 20.10 -8.68 11.99
CA PHE A 204 19.51 -8.62 13.34
C PHE A 204 20.47 -9.03 14.46
N GLY A 205 21.75 -9.24 14.11
CA GLY A 205 22.82 -9.65 15.01
C GLY A 205 22.69 -11.05 15.58
N ILE A 206 22.04 -11.94 14.83
CA ILE A 206 21.91 -13.36 15.14
C ILE A 206 22.81 -14.11 14.16
N GLU A 207 23.75 -14.90 14.68
CA GLU A 207 24.60 -15.73 13.82
C GLU A 207 23.80 -16.94 13.30
N PRO A 208 23.58 -17.07 11.98
CA PRO A 208 22.86 -18.22 11.43
C PRO A 208 23.72 -19.48 11.55
N VAL A 209 23.16 -20.54 12.13
CA VAL A 209 23.83 -21.84 12.28
C VAL A 209 22.85 -22.99 11.97
N PRO A 210 23.33 -24.13 11.48
CA PRO A 210 22.50 -25.34 11.41
C PRO A 210 21.97 -25.76 12.80
N LEU A 211 20.81 -26.44 12.85
CA LEU A 211 20.20 -26.90 14.11
C LEU A 211 21.15 -27.72 14.98
N ASP A 212 21.93 -28.62 14.39
CA ASP A 212 22.89 -29.44 15.12
C ASP A 212 23.96 -28.61 15.84
N ASP A 213 24.38 -27.49 15.25
CA ASP A 213 25.34 -26.58 15.87
C ASP A 213 24.67 -25.69 16.92
N LEU A 214 23.40 -25.32 16.71
CA LEU A 214 22.61 -24.62 17.72
C LEU A 214 22.50 -25.46 19.00
N PHE A 215 22.12 -26.73 18.88
CA PHE A 215 21.98 -27.64 20.02
C PHE A 215 23.29 -27.78 20.81
N LYS A 216 24.41 -27.98 20.11
CA LYS A 216 25.73 -28.17 20.76
C LYS A 216 26.28 -26.92 21.44
N ASN A 217 25.86 -25.72 21.02
CA ASN A 217 26.50 -24.48 21.45
C ASN A 217 25.62 -23.61 22.37
N ALA A 218 24.30 -23.79 22.37
CA ALA A 218 23.38 -22.98 23.15
C ALA A 218 23.35 -23.37 24.65
N ASP A 219 23.46 -22.38 25.54
CA ASP A 219 23.22 -22.54 26.98
C ASP A 219 21.74 -22.32 27.32
N PHE A 220 21.06 -21.50 26.53
CA PHE A 220 19.61 -21.28 26.55
C PHE A 220 19.07 -21.47 25.13
N ILE A 221 17.94 -22.17 24.98
CA ILE A 221 17.24 -22.34 23.70
C ILE A 221 15.84 -21.74 23.83
N THR A 222 15.49 -20.82 22.94
CA THR A 222 14.15 -20.23 22.85
C THR A 222 13.51 -20.53 21.50
N ILE A 223 12.24 -20.95 21.53
CA ILE A 223 11.51 -21.44 20.36
C ILE A 223 10.45 -20.43 19.95
N HIS A 224 10.43 -20.06 18.67
CA HIS A 224 9.53 -19.08 18.07
C HIS A 224 9.03 -19.49 16.67
N THR A 225 8.90 -20.80 16.42
CA THR A 225 8.39 -21.37 15.17
C THR A 225 6.90 -21.72 15.28
N PRO A 226 6.16 -21.77 14.15
CA PRO A 226 4.83 -22.38 14.12
C PRO A 226 4.93 -23.91 14.33
N LEU A 227 3.80 -24.54 14.67
CA LEU A 227 3.67 -25.99 14.69
C LEU A 227 3.30 -26.48 13.29
N THR A 228 4.18 -27.27 12.68
CA THR A 228 3.99 -27.93 11.38
C THR A 228 4.42 -29.39 11.52
N LYS A 229 4.28 -30.19 10.45
CA LYS A 229 4.77 -31.58 10.47
C LYS A 229 6.29 -31.65 10.68
N GLU A 230 7.01 -30.64 10.21
CA GLU A 230 8.47 -30.54 10.29
C GLU A 230 8.96 -30.01 11.64
N THR A 231 8.14 -29.23 12.36
CA THR A 231 8.51 -28.69 13.68
C THR A 231 7.87 -29.43 14.85
N GLN A 232 6.93 -30.35 14.58
CA GLN A 232 6.38 -31.25 15.59
C GLN A 232 7.51 -32.13 16.16
N HIS A 233 7.64 -32.11 17.48
CA HIS A 233 8.71 -32.79 18.22
C HIS A 233 10.11 -32.50 17.69
N LEU A 234 10.35 -31.25 17.26
CA LEU A 234 11.68 -30.77 16.89
C LEU A 234 12.69 -30.97 18.04
N LEU A 235 12.23 -30.86 19.29
CA LEU A 235 12.97 -31.25 20.48
C LEU A 235 12.41 -32.58 21.02
N ASP A 236 12.98 -33.66 20.54
CA ASP A 236 12.75 -35.05 20.94
C ASP A 236 13.93 -35.61 21.76
N ALA A 237 13.87 -36.89 22.13
CA ALA A 237 14.94 -37.54 22.89
C ALA A 237 16.31 -37.48 22.18
N THR A 238 16.32 -37.55 20.85
CA THR A 238 17.55 -37.57 20.04
C THR A 238 18.22 -36.20 20.01
N THR A 239 17.44 -35.15 19.77
CA THR A 239 17.91 -33.76 19.67
C THR A 239 18.25 -33.17 21.04
N LEU A 240 17.47 -33.49 22.09
CA LEU A 240 17.79 -33.12 23.46
C LEU A 240 19.13 -33.72 23.93
N ALA A 241 19.45 -34.94 23.50
CA ALA A 241 20.75 -35.57 23.81
C ALA A 241 21.94 -34.88 23.14
N LYS A 242 21.73 -34.18 22.02
CA LYS A 242 22.77 -33.37 21.35
C LYS A 242 23.01 -32.02 22.03
N CYS A 243 22.09 -31.58 22.89
CA CYS A 243 22.21 -30.29 23.54
C CYS A 243 23.38 -30.25 24.53
N LYS A 244 23.84 -29.05 24.89
CA LYS A 244 24.73 -28.91 26.05
C LYS A 244 24.06 -29.48 27.30
N ARG A 245 24.82 -30.23 28.10
CA ARG A 245 24.35 -30.69 29.42
C ARG A 245 24.05 -29.48 30.30
N GLY A 246 22.85 -29.43 30.86
CA GLY A 246 22.36 -28.31 31.66
C GLY A 246 21.75 -27.16 30.86
N VAL A 247 21.48 -27.35 29.55
CA VAL A 247 20.77 -26.36 28.71
C VAL A 247 19.42 -25.99 29.34
N ARG A 248 19.00 -24.73 29.17
CA ARG A 248 17.67 -24.25 29.58
C ARG A 248 16.78 -24.02 28.37
N ILE A 249 15.56 -24.54 28.38
CA ILE A 249 14.66 -24.51 27.22
C ILE A 249 13.43 -23.66 27.50
N ILE A 250 13.07 -22.79 26.56
CA ILE A 250 11.94 -21.87 26.65
C ILE A 250 11.02 -22.08 25.45
N ASN A 251 9.73 -22.34 25.73
CA ASN A 251 8.71 -22.44 24.70
C ASN A 251 7.52 -21.54 25.04
N CYS A 252 7.43 -20.42 24.33
CA CYS A 252 6.25 -19.54 24.30
C CYS A 252 5.64 -19.47 22.90
N ALA A 253 5.88 -20.49 22.07
CA ALA A 253 5.43 -20.54 20.68
C ALA A 253 4.19 -21.42 20.52
N ARG A 254 4.36 -22.75 20.45
CA ARG A 254 3.27 -23.72 20.35
C ARG A 254 3.59 -25.00 21.12
N GLY A 255 2.55 -25.60 21.69
CA GLY A 255 2.63 -26.97 22.22
C GLY A 255 2.95 -27.98 21.13
N GLY A 256 3.55 -29.11 21.49
CA GLY A 256 3.91 -30.17 20.54
C GLY A 256 5.18 -29.91 19.71
N ILE A 257 5.84 -28.76 19.84
CA ILE A 257 7.20 -28.57 19.27
C ILE A 257 8.25 -29.32 20.08
N ILE A 258 8.01 -29.47 21.39
CA ILE A 258 8.81 -30.27 22.30
C ILE A 258 8.00 -31.54 22.61
N ASP A 259 8.65 -32.70 22.59
CA ASP A 259 8.09 -33.93 23.16
C ASP A 259 8.14 -33.85 24.70
N ASP A 260 6.97 -33.75 25.33
CA ASP A 260 6.83 -33.60 26.79
C ASP A 260 7.46 -34.78 27.56
N VAL A 261 7.39 -36.00 27.01
CA VAL A 261 7.94 -37.21 27.64
C VAL A 261 9.47 -37.21 27.54
N ALA A 262 10.00 -36.81 26.38
CA ALA A 262 11.43 -36.67 26.20
C ALA A 262 12.02 -35.56 27.09
N LEU A 263 11.32 -34.42 27.19
CA LEU A 263 11.74 -33.30 28.04
C LEU A 263 11.78 -33.70 29.51
N LEU A 264 10.77 -34.41 30.02
CA LEU A 264 10.76 -34.88 31.41
C LEU A 264 11.97 -35.77 31.72
N LYS A 265 12.25 -36.76 30.87
CA LYS A 265 13.43 -37.64 31.02
C LYS A 265 14.75 -36.86 30.94
N ALA A 266 14.81 -35.84 30.08
CA ALA A 266 16.00 -35.02 29.94
C ALA A 266 16.24 -34.11 31.17
N LEU A 267 15.17 -33.66 31.84
CA LEU A 267 15.24 -32.94 33.11
C LEU A 267 15.72 -33.84 34.26
N GLU A 268 15.21 -35.07 34.34
CA GLU A 268 15.59 -36.07 35.35
C GLU A 268 17.05 -36.51 35.21
N SER A 269 17.54 -36.67 33.97
CA SER A 269 18.94 -37.01 33.68
C SER A 269 19.91 -35.81 33.75
N GLU A 270 19.38 -34.61 34.02
CA GLU A 270 20.11 -33.33 34.01
C GLU A 270 20.76 -32.95 32.68
N GLN A 271 20.35 -33.62 31.60
CA GLN A 271 20.68 -33.18 30.25
C GLN A 271 20.08 -31.78 30.00
N VAL A 272 18.85 -31.56 30.47
CA VAL A 272 18.20 -30.24 30.53
C VAL A 272 18.26 -29.73 31.97
N GLY A 273 18.82 -28.53 32.16
CA GLY A 273 18.99 -27.89 33.46
C GLY A 273 17.73 -27.18 33.97
N GLY A 274 16.78 -26.90 33.09
CA GLY A 274 15.46 -26.35 33.42
C GLY A 274 14.65 -26.03 32.17
N ALA A 275 13.33 -25.93 32.33
CA ALA A 275 12.42 -25.63 31.22
C ALA A 275 11.35 -24.62 31.61
N ALA A 276 10.97 -23.76 30.69
CA ALA A 276 9.92 -22.77 30.86
C ALA A 276 8.89 -22.89 29.74
N LEU A 277 7.66 -23.24 30.09
CA LEU A 277 6.61 -23.59 29.15
C LEU A 277 5.39 -22.68 29.36
N ASP A 278 5.04 -21.91 28.34
CA ASP A 278 3.78 -21.16 28.30
C ASP A 278 2.66 -21.94 27.60
N VAL A 279 3.02 -22.96 26.81
CA VAL A 279 2.14 -23.70 25.92
C VAL A 279 2.32 -25.20 26.10
N PHE A 280 1.26 -25.97 25.89
CA PHE A 280 1.23 -27.43 26.07
C PHE A 280 0.61 -28.12 24.85
N GLU A 281 0.96 -29.38 24.60
CA GLU A 281 0.41 -30.14 23.47
C GLU A 281 -1.12 -30.25 23.52
N VAL A 282 -1.67 -30.37 24.74
CA VAL A 282 -3.11 -30.31 24.98
C VAL A 282 -3.40 -29.17 25.96
N GLU A 283 -4.29 -28.27 25.55
CA GLU A 283 -4.73 -27.13 26.35
C GLU A 283 -6.27 -27.14 26.52
N PRO A 284 -6.79 -27.12 27.77
CA PRO A 284 -6.06 -27.10 29.05
C PRO A 284 -5.22 -28.37 29.31
N PRO A 285 -4.09 -28.26 30.05
CA PRO A 285 -3.21 -29.39 30.31
C PRO A 285 -3.91 -30.55 31.01
N THR A 286 -3.66 -31.77 30.54
CA THR A 286 -4.25 -33.00 31.09
C THR A 286 -3.36 -33.61 32.18
N GLU A 287 -3.77 -34.78 32.67
CA GLU A 287 -2.99 -35.59 33.59
C GLU A 287 -1.64 -36.05 32.98
N ALA A 288 -1.59 -36.21 31.65
CA ALA A 288 -0.39 -36.67 30.96
C ALA A 288 0.82 -35.73 31.16
N SER A 289 0.59 -34.42 31.31
CA SER A 289 1.64 -33.43 31.55
C SER A 289 1.87 -33.11 33.03
N LEU A 290 1.16 -33.77 33.97
CA LEU A 290 1.23 -33.41 35.39
C LEU A 290 2.65 -33.52 35.96
N ALA A 291 3.34 -34.62 35.67
CA ALA A 291 4.71 -34.85 36.15
C ALA A 291 5.67 -33.74 35.67
N LEU A 292 5.57 -33.35 34.40
CA LEU A 292 6.36 -32.27 33.81
C LEU A 292 6.03 -30.91 34.45
N ARG A 293 4.74 -30.58 34.59
CA ARG A 293 4.27 -29.31 35.19
C ARG A 293 4.69 -29.14 36.65
N MET A 294 4.75 -30.25 37.40
CA MET A 294 5.08 -30.24 38.82
C MET A 294 6.60 -30.37 39.08
N HIS A 295 7.41 -30.60 38.05
CA HIS A 295 8.84 -30.80 38.21
C HIS A 295 9.52 -29.52 38.75
N PRO A 296 10.41 -29.60 39.75
CA PRO A 296 10.95 -28.42 40.45
C PRO A 296 11.80 -27.49 39.55
N LYS A 297 12.40 -28.04 38.49
CA LYS A 297 13.18 -27.29 37.49
C LYS A 297 12.33 -26.73 36.33
N VAL A 298 11.00 -26.80 36.43
CA VAL A 298 10.08 -26.34 35.38
C VAL A 298 9.29 -25.12 35.86
N VAL A 299 9.21 -24.11 35.00
CA VAL A 299 8.35 -22.93 35.17
C VAL A 299 7.22 -23.04 34.15
N VAL A 300 5.98 -22.86 34.59
CA VAL A 300 4.81 -22.94 33.70
C VAL A 300 3.94 -21.71 33.81
N THR A 301 3.41 -21.27 32.68
CA THR A 301 2.39 -20.22 32.60
C THR A 301 1.22 -20.69 31.72
N PRO A 302 -0.02 -20.26 32.00
CA PRO A 302 -1.19 -20.73 31.27
C PRO A 302 -1.43 -19.93 29.98
N HIS A 303 -0.56 -20.08 28.99
CA HIS A 303 -0.65 -19.45 27.66
C HIS A 303 -0.85 -17.92 27.73
N LEU A 304 0.06 -17.25 28.44
CA LEU A 304 0.03 -15.82 28.71
C LEU A 304 0.71 -14.97 27.64
N GLY A 305 1.32 -15.53 26.60
CA GLY A 305 2.13 -14.77 25.63
C GLY A 305 1.44 -13.52 25.05
N ALA A 306 0.14 -13.59 24.80
CA ALA A 306 -0.64 -12.44 24.33
C ALA A 306 -1.51 -11.78 25.43
N SER A 307 -1.45 -12.24 26.68
CA SER A 307 -2.35 -11.86 27.77
C SER A 307 -1.88 -10.60 28.50
N THR A 308 -1.76 -9.50 27.76
CA THR A 308 -1.45 -8.15 28.27
C THR A 308 -2.50 -7.16 27.77
N PHE A 309 -2.80 -6.10 28.53
CA PHE A 309 -3.74 -5.06 28.07
C PHE A 309 -3.33 -4.49 26.71
N ASP A 310 -2.03 -4.21 26.53
CA ASP A 310 -1.49 -3.65 25.29
C ASP A 310 -1.64 -4.59 24.09
N ALA A 311 -1.34 -5.88 24.24
CA ALA A 311 -1.49 -6.83 23.14
C ALA A 311 -2.95 -7.06 22.81
N GLN A 312 -3.81 -7.17 23.83
CA GLN A 312 -5.23 -7.39 23.63
C GLN A 312 -5.92 -6.24 22.93
N GLU A 313 -5.63 -5.00 23.32
CA GLU A 313 -6.15 -3.82 22.60
C GLU A 313 -5.64 -3.76 21.15
N ARG A 314 -4.33 -4.02 20.93
CA ARG A 314 -3.75 -4.03 19.57
C ARG A 314 -4.38 -5.08 18.66
N VAL A 315 -4.56 -6.31 19.13
CA VAL A 315 -5.14 -7.39 18.31
C VAL A 315 -6.64 -7.18 18.10
N ALA A 316 -7.37 -6.66 19.09
CA ALA A 316 -8.79 -6.36 18.97
C ALA A 316 -9.05 -5.24 17.95
N ARG A 317 -8.21 -4.19 17.95
CA ARG A 317 -8.23 -3.13 16.94
C ARG A 317 -7.87 -3.68 15.56
N ALA A 318 -6.73 -4.38 15.46
CA ALA A 318 -6.22 -4.85 14.17
C ALA A 318 -7.17 -5.85 13.49
N VAL A 319 -7.82 -6.75 14.24
CA VAL A 319 -8.78 -7.68 13.63
C VAL A 319 -9.99 -6.92 13.09
N ALA A 320 -10.48 -5.92 13.82
CA ALA A 320 -11.60 -5.10 13.37
C ALA A 320 -11.23 -4.30 12.12
N GLU A 321 -10.09 -3.61 12.13
CA GLU A 321 -9.57 -2.84 10.98
C GLU A 321 -9.40 -3.74 9.76
N ASN A 322 -8.73 -4.90 9.89
CA ASN A 322 -8.52 -5.83 8.78
C ASN A 322 -9.84 -6.38 8.23
N MET A 323 -10.81 -6.72 9.10
CA MET A 323 -12.11 -7.21 8.64
C MET A 323 -12.92 -6.11 7.95
N CYS A 324 -12.96 -4.89 8.50
CA CYS A 324 -13.62 -3.73 7.89
C CYS A 324 -13.03 -3.42 6.53
N ASP A 325 -11.69 -3.36 6.43
CA ASP A 325 -10.99 -3.12 5.17
C ASP A 325 -11.44 -4.09 4.09
N ILE A 326 -11.58 -5.37 4.41
CA ILE A 326 -12.03 -6.36 3.43
C ILE A 326 -13.54 -6.22 3.13
N PHE A 327 -14.39 -5.99 4.13
CA PHE A 327 -15.83 -5.74 3.89
C PHE A 327 -16.08 -4.51 3.01
N ASP A 328 -15.23 -3.49 3.16
CA ASP A 328 -15.29 -2.22 2.44
C ASP A 328 -14.65 -2.27 1.04
N GLY A 329 -14.03 -3.40 0.67
CA GLY A 329 -13.34 -3.59 -0.61
C GLY A 329 -11.95 -2.93 -0.67
N GLY A 330 -11.31 -2.76 0.48
CA GLY A 330 -9.97 -2.21 0.69
C GLY A 330 -8.87 -3.27 0.77
N SER A 331 -8.10 -3.26 1.86
CA SER A 331 -6.86 -4.05 2.00
C SER A 331 -7.08 -5.48 2.51
N PHE A 332 -6.30 -6.46 2.03
CA PHE A 332 -6.38 -7.87 2.44
C PHE A 332 -5.26 -8.26 3.42
N VAL A 333 -5.13 -7.51 4.52
CA VAL A 333 -4.09 -7.75 5.52
C VAL A 333 -4.47 -8.88 6.47
N GLY A 334 -3.52 -9.77 6.78
CA GLY A 334 -3.72 -10.85 7.75
C GLY A 334 -4.58 -12.00 7.25
N VAL A 335 -4.88 -12.06 5.95
CA VAL A 335 -5.59 -13.20 5.35
C VAL A 335 -4.69 -14.44 5.35
N VAL A 336 -5.22 -15.54 5.86
CA VAL A 336 -4.47 -16.79 6.07
C VAL A 336 -4.69 -17.81 4.95
N ASN A 337 -5.83 -17.75 4.28
CA ASN A 337 -6.35 -18.85 3.47
C ASN A 337 -6.75 -18.48 2.04
N ALA A 338 -6.27 -17.34 1.54
CA ALA A 338 -6.45 -16.87 0.18
C ALA A 338 -5.09 -16.46 -0.43
N PRO A 339 -4.94 -16.45 -1.77
CA PRO A 339 -3.75 -15.90 -2.41
C PRO A 339 -3.62 -14.39 -2.10
N ASP A 340 -2.46 -13.78 -2.40
CA ASP A 340 -2.15 -12.39 -2.05
C ASP A 340 -2.97 -11.38 -2.89
N LEU A 341 -4.26 -11.28 -2.56
CA LEU A 341 -5.22 -10.37 -3.18
C LEU A 341 -4.83 -8.90 -2.94
N GLY A 342 -4.12 -8.60 -1.84
CA GLY A 342 -3.65 -7.26 -1.50
C GLY A 342 -2.57 -6.75 -2.44
N THR A 343 -1.61 -7.58 -2.82
CA THR A 343 -0.59 -7.23 -3.83
C THR A 343 -1.22 -6.95 -5.19
N VAL A 344 -2.25 -7.68 -5.59
CA VAL A 344 -2.96 -7.40 -6.86
C VAL A 344 -3.79 -6.12 -6.76
N ALA A 345 -4.50 -5.89 -5.64
CA ALA A 345 -5.29 -4.68 -5.43
C ALA A 345 -4.43 -3.40 -5.41
N SER A 346 -3.20 -3.48 -4.90
CA SER A 346 -2.23 -2.38 -4.90
C SER A 346 -1.50 -2.17 -6.23
N GLN A 347 -1.69 -3.08 -7.21
CA GLN A 347 -1.08 -3.00 -8.53
C GLN A 347 -2.17 -3.00 -9.63
N PRO A 348 -2.78 -1.83 -9.92
CA PRO A 348 -3.91 -1.74 -10.87
C PRO A 348 -3.64 -2.34 -12.25
N HIS A 349 -2.39 -2.32 -12.71
CA HIS A 349 -1.96 -2.89 -14.00
C HIS A 349 -2.04 -4.43 -14.05
N ILE A 350 -2.14 -5.12 -12.91
CA ILE A 350 -2.26 -6.58 -12.82
C ILE A 350 -3.71 -7.05 -12.90
N VAL A 351 -4.66 -6.22 -12.46
CA VAL A 351 -6.09 -6.53 -12.44
C VAL A 351 -6.60 -7.02 -13.81
N PRO A 352 -6.26 -6.39 -14.95
CA PRO A 352 -6.64 -6.89 -16.28
C PRO A 352 -6.11 -8.30 -16.56
N PHE A 353 -4.92 -8.68 -16.11
CA PHE A 353 -4.41 -10.04 -16.30
C PHE A 353 -5.19 -11.06 -15.49
N VAL A 354 -5.64 -10.72 -14.28
CA VAL A 354 -6.53 -11.59 -13.49
C VAL A 354 -7.89 -11.77 -14.16
N LYS A 355 -8.46 -10.69 -14.72
CA LYS A 355 -9.71 -10.76 -15.52
C LYS A 355 -9.51 -11.63 -16.76
N LEU A 356 -8.40 -11.47 -17.47
CA LEU A 356 -8.06 -12.26 -18.64
C LEU A 356 -7.94 -13.74 -18.29
N ALA A 357 -7.27 -14.06 -17.17
CA ALA A 357 -7.09 -15.42 -16.67
C ALA A 357 -8.44 -16.10 -16.40
N GLU A 358 -9.36 -15.42 -15.71
CA GLU A 358 -10.71 -15.93 -15.44
C GLU A 358 -11.51 -16.12 -16.75
N LYS A 359 -11.44 -15.16 -17.67
CA LYS A 359 -12.12 -15.25 -18.99
C LYS A 359 -11.55 -16.38 -19.85
N ILE A 360 -10.23 -16.59 -19.88
CA ILE A 360 -9.60 -17.73 -20.57
C ILE A 360 -10.05 -19.05 -19.93
N GLY A 361 -10.07 -19.13 -18.59
CA GLY A 361 -10.55 -20.32 -17.88
C GLY A 361 -12.01 -20.65 -18.21
N SER A 362 -12.92 -19.67 -18.15
CA SER A 362 -14.33 -19.85 -18.49
C SER A 362 -14.51 -20.22 -19.96
N MET A 363 -13.80 -19.55 -20.87
CA MET A 363 -13.83 -19.89 -22.29
C MET A 363 -13.42 -21.34 -22.53
N GLN A 364 -12.34 -21.81 -21.90
CA GLN A 364 -11.90 -23.18 -22.03
C GLN A 364 -12.88 -24.19 -21.43
N GLY A 365 -13.46 -23.87 -20.27
CA GLY A 365 -14.48 -24.68 -19.61
C GLY A 365 -15.72 -24.90 -20.48
N GLN A 366 -16.23 -23.86 -21.13
CA GLN A 366 -17.37 -23.94 -22.05
C GLN A 366 -17.08 -24.75 -23.31
N LEU A 367 -15.83 -24.73 -23.77
CA LEU A 367 -15.39 -25.50 -24.93
C LEU A 367 -15.15 -26.99 -24.62
N LEU A 368 -15.31 -27.47 -23.38
CA LEU A 368 -14.98 -28.86 -23.02
C LEU A 368 -15.88 -29.93 -23.67
N LEU A 369 -17.04 -29.60 -24.24
CA LEU A 369 -17.89 -30.50 -25.05
C LEU A 369 -18.01 -31.97 -24.53
N ASN A 370 -18.06 -32.17 -23.20
CA ASN A 370 -18.11 -33.45 -22.45
C ASN A 370 -16.79 -34.21 -22.22
N HIS A 371 -15.64 -33.63 -22.50
CA HIS A 371 -14.33 -34.18 -22.16
C HIS A 371 -13.99 -33.96 -20.68
N LYS A 372 -13.30 -34.92 -20.05
CA LYS A 372 -12.72 -34.75 -18.71
C LYS A 372 -11.39 -34.01 -18.82
N VAL A 373 -11.12 -33.08 -17.90
CA VAL A 373 -9.82 -32.42 -17.78
C VAL A 373 -8.95 -33.26 -16.84
N SER A 374 -7.72 -33.59 -17.25
CA SER A 374 -6.73 -34.27 -16.40
C SER A 374 -5.70 -33.30 -15.84
N SER A 375 -5.34 -32.26 -16.60
CA SER A 375 -4.40 -31.24 -16.14
C SER A 375 -4.67 -29.86 -16.73
N ILE A 376 -4.28 -28.83 -15.97
CA ILE A 376 -4.26 -27.42 -16.37
C ILE A 376 -2.81 -26.95 -16.31
N THR A 377 -2.25 -26.52 -17.43
CA THR A 377 -0.90 -25.93 -17.46
C THR A 377 -1.01 -24.45 -17.81
N ILE A 378 -0.45 -23.59 -16.95
CA ILE A 378 -0.48 -22.14 -17.13
C ILE A 378 0.95 -21.67 -17.42
N HIS A 379 1.16 -21.03 -18.56
CA HIS A 379 2.42 -20.43 -18.96
C HIS A 379 2.31 -18.92 -18.84
N LEU A 380 3.12 -18.32 -17.96
CA LEU A 380 3.21 -16.88 -17.76
C LEU A 380 4.57 -16.40 -18.26
N ARG A 381 4.55 -15.47 -19.21
CA ARG A 381 5.74 -14.97 -19.90
C ARG A 381 5.76 -13.45 -19.84
N GLY A 382 6.86 -12.87 -19.41
CA GLY A 382 7.02 -11.43 -19.26
C GLY A 382 7.01 -10.97 -17.80
N LYS A 383 7.73 -9.89 -17.54
CA LYS A 383 8.09 -9.42 -16.19
C LYS A 383 6.87 -9.10 -15.32
N ASP A 384 5.78 -8.61 -15.90
CA ASP A 384 4.61 -8.14 -15.14
C ASP A 384 3.72 -9.31 -14.68
N VAL A 385 3.85 -10.49 -15.29
CA VAL A 385 3.04 -11.68 -14.97
C VAL A 385 3.85 -12.82 -14.34
N SER A 386 5.17 -12.68 -14.23
CA SER A 386 6.07 -13.71 -13.68
C SER A 386 6.47 -13.51 -12.22
N ASP A 387 5.96 -12.47 -11.54
CA ASP A 387 6.19 -12.25 -10.11
C ASP A 387 5.45 -13.32 -9.28
N THR A 388 6.19 -13.99 -8.38
CA THR A 388 5.67 -15.06 -7.53
C THR A 388 4.55 -14.62 -6.60
N LYS A 389 4.40 -13.31 -6.31
CA LYS A 389 3.28 -12.79 -5.51
C LYS A 389 1.96 -12.68 -6.29
N ILE A 390 2.03 -12.63 -7.61
CA ILE A 390 0.87 -12.42 -8.50
C ILE A 390 0.40 -13.74 -9.12
N THR A 391 1.33 -14.66 -9.36
CA THR A 391 1.07 -15.90 -10.09
C THR A 391 0.02 -16.79 -9.42
N ASP A 392 -0.06 -16.81 -8.10
CA ASP A 392 -1.09 -17.56 -7.37
C ASP A 392 -2.50 -17.02 -7.57
N VAL A 393 -2.66 -15.70 -7.68
CA VAL A 393 -3.97 -15.07 -7.98
C VAL A 393 -4.38 -15.37 -9.41
N ILE A 394 -3.45 -15.29 -10.37
CA ILE A 394 -3.70 -15.66 -11.77
C ILE A 394 -4.08 -17.14 -11.87
N LYS A 395 -3.36 -18.03 -11.17
CA LYS A 395 -3.67 -19.46 -11.10
C LYS A 395 -5.09 -19.69 -10.56
N ALA A 396 -5.44 -19.07 -9.45
CA ALA A 396 -6.78 -19.17 -8.87
C ALA A 396 -7.86 -18.68 -9.83
N ALA A 397 -7.61 -17.57 -10.56
CA ALA A 397 -8.55 -17.03 -11.55
C ALA A 397 -8.79 -17.97 -12.74
N VAL A 398 -7.73 -18.57 -13.30
CA VAL A 398 -7.86 -19.60 -14.36
C VAL A 398 -8.72 -20.77 -13.88
N ILE A 399 -8.37 -21.33 -12.72
CA ILE A 399 -9.06 -22.49 -12.16
C ILE A 399 -10.53 -22.15 -11.87
N LYS A 400 -10.79 -20.99 -11.25
CA LYS A 400 -12.15 -20.49 -11.00
C LYS A 400 -12.97 -20.43 -12.28
N GLY A 401 -12.40 -19.86 -13.35
CA GLY A 401 -13.03 -19.79 -14.66
C GLY A 401 -13.41 -21.18 -15.18
N VAL A 402 -12.49 -22.16 -15.13
CA VAL A 402 -12.74 -23.53 -15.59
C VAL A 402 -13.82 -24.23 -14.73
N LEU A 403 -13.70 -24.19 -13.41
CA LEU A 403 -14.57 -24.94 -12.50
C LEU A 403 -16.01 -24.41 -12.49
N ASN A 404 -16.21 -23.10 -12.65
CA ASN A 404 -17.55 -22.51 -12.75
C ASN A 404 -18.36 -23.09 -13.92
N GLU A 405 -17.72 -23.40 -15.03
CA GLU A 405 -18.37 -23.98 -16.20
C GLU A 405 -18.59 -25.49 -16.08
N LEU A 406 -17.85 -26.16 -15.20
CA LEU A 406 -18.07 -27.57 -14.84
C LEU A 406 -19.26 -27.77 -13.89
N GLY A 407 -19.95 -26.70 -13.50
CA GLY A 407 -21.13 -26.75 -12.64
C GLY A 407 -20.81 -26.95 -11.16
N ILE A 408 -19.57 -26.67 -10.74
CA ILE A 408 -19.20 -26.62 -9.33
C ILE A 408 -19.79 -25.34 -8.72
N GLU A 409 -20.63 -25.48 -7.70
CA GLU A 409 -21.21 -24.33 -7.01
C GLU A 409 -20.19 -23.70 -6.05
N GLN A 410 -20.27 -22.37 -5.86
CA GLN A 410 -19.50 -21.60 -4.87
C GLN A 410 -17.97 -21.54 -5.11
N VAL A 411 -17.50 -21.59 -6.36
CA VAL A 411 -16.08 -21.37 -6.67
C VAL A 411 -15.72 -19.87 -6.62
N SER A 412 -14.63 -19.54 -5.93
CA SER A 412 -14.09 -18.21 -5.69
C SER A 412 -12.56 -18.20 -5.86
N LEU A 413 -11.93 -17.02 -5.83
CA LEU A 413 -10.46 -16.95 -5.84
C LEU A 413 -9.81 -17.56 -4.59
N ILE A 414 -10.57 -17.72 -3.50
CA ILE A 414 -10.11 -18.28 -2.22
C ILE A 414 -10.01 -19.80 -2.33
N ASN A 415 -11.02 -20.45 -2.92
CA ASN A 415 -11.18 -21.90 -2.84
C ASN A 415 -10.87 -22.65 -4.15
N ALA A 416 -10.69 -21.95 -5.27
CA ALA A 416 -10.48 -22.56 -6.58
C ALA A 416 -9.34 -23.60 -6.58
N VAL A 417 -8.19 -23.27 -6.00
CA VAL A 417 -7.03 -24.17 -5.95
C VAL A 417 -7.35 -25.42 -5.14
N ALA A 418 -7.86 -25.26 -3.91
CA ALA A 418 -8.22 -26.38 -3.03
C ALA A 418 -9.28 -27.29 -3.68
N MET A 419 -10.30 -26.71 -4.31
CA MET A 419 -11.33 -27.47 -5.03
C MET A 419 -10.74 -28.27 -6.20
N SER A 420 -9.80 -27.69 -6.95
CA SER A 420 -9.15 -28.41 -8.05
C SER A 420 -8.33 -29.62 -7.57
N GLU A 421 -7.67 -29.51 -6.42
CA GLU A 421 -6.91 -30.60 -5.80
C GLU A 421 -7.84 -31.71 -5.30
N GLU A 422 -8.98 -31.37 -4.67
CA GLU A 422 -10.00 -32.34 -4.25
C GLU A 422 -10.61 -33.10 -5.44
N MET A 423 -10.66 -32.47 -6.61
CA MET A 423 -11.09 -33.09 -7.86
C MET A 423 -9.99 -33.93 -8.54
N GLY A 424 -8.76 -33.94 -8.00
CA GLY A 424 -7.61 -34.63 -8.58
C GLY A 424 -7.08 -33.98 -9.86
N LEU A 425 -7.38 -32.69 -10.09
CA LEU A 425 -6.85 -31.95 -11.24
C LEU A 425 -5.40 -31.56 -10.98
N ARG A 426 -4.50 -31.96 -11.87
CA ARG A 426 -3.09 -31.55 -11.81
C ARG A 426 -2.94 -30.15 -12.38
N VAL A 427 -2.56 -29.18 -11.56
CA VAL A 427 -2.29 -27.80 -12.01
C VAL A 427 -0.78 -27.53 -12.03
N LEU A 428 -0.26 -27.14 -13.19
CA LEU A 428 1.15 -26.81 -13.40
C LEU A 428 1.28 -25.32 -13.78
N MET A 429 2.34 -24.67 -13.28
CA MET A 429 2.71 -23.32 -13.68
C MET A 429 4.13 -23.29 -14.22
N ASN A 430 4.30 -22.62 -15.36
CA ASN A 430 5.57 -22.36 -16.00
C ASN A 430 5.76 -20.86 -16.13
N MET A 431 6.84 -20.32 -15.55
CA MET A 431 7.10 -18.88 -15.49
C MET A 431 8.41 -18.54 -16.23
N SER A 432 8.40 -17.44 -16.97
CA SER A 432 9.59 -16.90 -17.62
C SER A 432 9.52 -15.37 -17.63
N GLU A 433 10.57 -14.69 -17.19
CA GLU A 433 10.66 -13.22 -17.28
C GLU A 433 10.77 -12.72 -18.73
N LYS A 434 11.06 -13.62 -19.68
CA LYS A 434 11.19 -13.31 -21.10
C LYS A 434 10.08 -13.97 -21.90
N THR A 435 9.52 -13.21 -22.84
CA THR A 435 8.67 -13.77 -23.89
C THR A 435 9.52 -14.41 -24.99
N GLU A 436 8.92 -15.31 -25.78
CA GLU A 436 9.61 -15.97 -26.89
C GLU A 436 10.07 -14.94 -27.93
N VAL A 437 11.26 -15.16 -28.48
CA VAL A 437 11.84 -14.31 -29.53
C VAL A 437 10.90 -14.30 -30.73
N GLY A 438 10.37 -13.13 -31.08
CA GLY A 438 9.41 -12.96 -32.19
C GLY A 438 7.93 -13.00 -31.80
N SER A 439 7.58 -13.16 -30.52
CA SER A 439 6.18 -13.18 -30.05
C SER A 439 5.42 -11.85 -30.21
N GLY A 440 6.13 -10.72 -30.35
CA GLY A 440 5.52 -9.39 -30.49
C GLY A 440 4.90 -8.81 -29.21
N TYR A 441 4.88 -9.56 -28.10
CA TYR A 441 4.25 -9.16 -26.84
C TYR A 441 5.27 -9.04 -25.70
N MET A 442 5.08 -8.04 -24.83
CA MET A 442 5.89 -7.85 -23.61
C MET A 442 5.48 -8.81 -22.50
N ASN A 443 4.19 -9.12 -22.41
CA ASN A 443 3.62 -10.10 -21.49
C ASN A 443 2.66 -11.00 -22.27
N SER A 444 2.63 -12.29 -21.98
CA SER A 444 1.60 -13.20 -22.47
C SER A 444 1.27 -14.29 -21.46
N MET A 445 0.03 -14.77 -21.54
CA MET A 445 -0.47 -15.87 -20.74
C MET A 445 -1.09 -16.91 -21.66
N CYS A 446 -0.62 -18.14 -21.53
CA CYS A 446 -1.15 -19.27 -22.26
C CYS A 446 -1.66 -20.32 -21.27
N VAL A 447 -2.90 -20.77 -21.45
CA VAL A 447 -3.49 -21.83 -20.65
C VAL A 447 -3.73 -23.05 -21.54
N GLU A 448 -3.20 -24.19 -21.11
CA GLU A 448 -3.36 -25.48 -21.77
C GLU A 448 -4.20 -26.43 -20.91
N LEU A 449 -5.24 -27.01 -21.49
CA LEU A 449 -6.03 -28.07 -20.87
C LEU A 449 -5.73 -29.40 -21.54
N GLU A 450 -5.30 -30.37 -20.74
CA GLU A 450 -5.16 -31.76 -21.18
C GLU A 450 -6.49 -32.49 -20.97
N LEU A 451 -7.04 -33.05 -22.06
CA LEU A 451 -8.32 -33.73 -22.06
C LEU A 451 -8.15 -35.26 -22.05
N GLY A 452 -8.88 -35.93 -21.16
CA GLY A 452 -8.96 -37.38 -21.07
C GLY A 452 -10.18 -37.99 -21.79
N GLY A 453 -9.98 -39.07 -22.55
CA GLY A 453 -11.02 -39.84 -23.25
C GLY A 453 -10.60 -41.28 -23.63
N MET A 454 -11.58 -42.19 -23.77
CA MET A 454 -11.53 -43.68 -23.74
C MET A 454 -10.57 -44.42 -24.69
N LEU A 455 -9.76 -43.73 -25.51
CA LEU A 455 -8.93 -44.33 -26.56
C LEU A 455 -7.49 -43.76 -26.56
N ASN A 456 -6.79 -43.69 -25.42
CA ASN A 456 -5.35 -43.38 -25.32
C ASN A 456 -4.82 -42.18 -26.15
N MET A 457 -5.67 -41.24 -26.57
CA MET A 457 -5.29 -40.03 -27.28
C MET A 457 -5.53 -38.85 -26.35
N THR A 458 -4.46 -38.38 -25.70
CA THR A 458 -4.45 -37.11 -24.99
C THR A 458 -4.52 -35.98 -26.02
N SER A 459 -5.60 -35.21 -25.96
CA SER A 459 -5.74 -33.99 -26.76
C SER A 459 -5.51 -32.78 -25.87
N VAL A 460 -4.76 -31.80 -26.36
CA VAL A 460 -4.46 -30.56 -25.64
C VAL A 460 -5.20 -29.42 -26.31
N ARG A 461 -5.88 -28.61 -25.50
CA ARG A 461 -6.53 -27.37 -25.92
C ARG A 461 -5.76 -26.20 -25.39
N ARG A 462 -5.57 -25.17 -26.20
CA ARG A 462 -4.69 -24.05 -25.88
C ARG A 462 -5.34 -22.72 -26.22
N ILE A 463 -5.36 -21.81 -25.24
CA ILE A 463 -5.74 -20.41 -25.46
C ILE A 463 -4.64 -19.51 -24.92
N GLU A 464 -4.20 -18.56 -25.75
CA GLU A 464 -3.22 -17.54 -25.39
C GLU A 464 -3.84 -16.15 -25.45
N GLY A 465 -3.45 -15.29 -24.52
CA GLY A 465 -3.89 -13.91 -24.47
C GLY A 465 -2.86 -12.97 -23.86
N THR A 466 -3.13 -11.68 -24.01
CA THR A 466 -2.34 -10.59 -23.44
C THR A 466 -3.26 -9.40 -23.08
N VAL A 467 -2.69 -8.40 -22.42
CA VAL A 467 -3.34 -7.12 -22.16
C VAL A 467 -2.58 -6.05 -22.95
N PHE A 468 -3.27 -5.35 -23.84
CA PHE A 468 -2.73 -4.18 -24.53
C PHE A 468 -2.96 -2.90 -23.71
N GLY A 469 -2.02 -1.97 -23.81
CA GLY A 469 -2.13 -0.68 -23.13
C GLY A 469 -2.23 -0.85 -21.62
N ARG A 470 -3.31 -0.33 -21.03
CA ARG A 470 -3.55 -0.39 -19.57
C ARG A 470 -4.57 -1.46 -19.18
N ASP A 471 -5.59 -1.73 -20.00
CA ASP A 471 -6.75 -2.55 -19.61
C ASP A 471 -7.40 -3.32 -20.77
N GLU A 472 -6.88 -3.24 -22.00
CA GLU A 472 -7.49 -3.91 -23.15
C GLU A 472 -7.14 -5.41 -23.19
N LEU A 473 -8.08 -6.23 -22.77
CA LEU A 473 -7.99 -7.69 -22.80
C LEU A 473 -7.97 -8.21 -24.25
N ARG A 474 -7.04 -9.10 -24.59
CA ARG A 474 -6.97 -9.74 -25.91
C ARG A 474 -6.67 -11.22 -25.83
N ILE A 475 -7.43 -12.00 -26.58
CA ILE A 475 -7.10 -13.38 -26.93
C ILE A 475 -6.34 -13.33 -28.25
N THR A 476 -5.10 -13.80 -28.22
CA THR A 476 -4.15 -13.73 -29.34
C THR A 476 -4.05 -15.05 -30.11
N GLN A 477 -4.44 -16.15 -29.47
CA GLN A 477 -4.44 -17.47 -30.11
C GLN A 477 -5.48 -18.41 -29.49
N VAL A 478 -6.12 -19.23 -30.33
CA VAL A 478 -6.96 -20.37 -29.92
C VAL A 478 -6.58 -21.59 -30.75
N ASP A 479 -6.17 -22.68 -30.10
CA ASP A 479 -5.76 -23.97 -30.70
C ASP A 479 -4.77 -23.83 -31.88
N GLY A 480 -3.83 -22.89 -31.74
CA GLY A 480 -2.80 -22.59 -32.73
C GLY A 480 -3.26 -21.70 -33.90
N PHE A 481 -4.49 -21.17 -33.88
CA PHE A 481 -4.94 -20.14 -34.81
C PHE A 481 -4.74 -18.77 -34.18
N ASN A 482 -3.95 -17.91 -34.83
CA ASN A 482 -3.72 -16.54 -34.37
C ASN A 482 -4.97 -15.70 -34.61
N LEU A 483 -5.39 -14.97 -33.59
CA LEU A 483 -6.57 -14.11 -33.58
C LEU A 483 -6.23 -12.76 -32.94
N ASP A 484 -6.99 -11.73 -33.28
CA ASP A 484 -7.11 -10.52 -32.46
C ASP A 484 -8.55 -10.44 -31.98
N LEU A 485 -8.80 -10.92 -30.76
CA LEU A 485 -10.13 -11.13 -30.25
C LEU A 485 -10.27 -10.51 -28.84
N PRO A 486 -10.98 -9.38 -28.70
CA PRO A 486 -11.38 -8.89 -27.40
C PRO A 486 -12.46 -9.82 -26.80
N PRO A 487 -12.32 -10.28 -25.55
CA PRO A 487 -13.27 -11.20 -24.94
C PRO A 487 -14.55 -10.47 -24.48
N GLY A 488 -15.60 -10.52 -25.29
CA GLY A 488 -16.92 -9.94 -25.01
C GLY A 488 -17.90 -10.92 -24.33
N GLU A 489 -19.05 -10.42 -23.85
CA GLU A 489 -20.02 -11.25 -23.12
C GLU A 489 -20.59 -12.36 -23.99
N HIS A 490 -21.00 -12.05 -25.22
CA HIS A 490 -21.58 -13.01 -26.14
C HIS A 490 -20.65 -13.25 -27.32
N MET A 491 -20.25 -14.50 -27.54
CA MET A 491 -19.33 -14.85 -28.61
C MET A 491 -19.78 -16.11 -29.35
N LEU A 492 -19.50 -16.15 -30.65
CA LEU A 492 -19.56 -17.37 -31.47
C LEU A 492 -18.15 -17.74 -31.91
N LEU A 493 -17.73 -18.96 -31.61
CA LEU A 493 -16.49 -19.54 -32.11
C LEU A 493 -16.83 -20.71 -33.02
N PHE A 494 -16.23 -20.77 -34.21
CA PHE A 494 -16.40 -21.90 -35.11
C PHE A 494 -15.21 -22.06 -36.05
N ASN A 495 -15.02 -23.29 -36.53
CA ASN A 495 -14.12 -23.55 -37.64
C ASN A 495 -14.87 -23.44 -38.96
N ASN A 496 -14.19 -22.99 -40.02
CA ASN A 496 -14.75 -23.01 -41.36
C ASN A 496 -13.68 -23.26 -42.42
N TYR A 497 -14.07 -23.75 -43.59
CA TYR A 497 -13.20 -23.71 -44.76
C TYR A 497 -13.15 -22.29 -45.32
N ASP A 498 -11.95 -21.81 -45.67
CA ASP A 498 -11.72 -20.46 -46.21
C ASP A 498 -12.17 -20.37 -47.69
N GLU A 499 -13.49 -20.38 -47.89
CA GLU A 499 -14.15 -20.32 -49.21
C GLU A 499 -15.06 -19.09 -49.32
N PRO A 500 -15.22 -18.53 -50.54
CA PRO A 500 -16.11 -17.39 -50.77
C PRO A 500 -17.55 -17.65 -50.30
N GLY A 501 -18.11 -16.69 -49.56
CA GLY A 501 -19.53 -16.68 -49.16
C GLY A 501 -19.86 -17.37 -47.84
N VAL A 502 -18.90 -18.00 -47.15
CA VAL A 502 -19.14 -18.59 -45.81
C VAL A 502 -19.56 -17.52 -44.79
N LEU A 503 -18.79 -16.44 -44.68
CA LEU A 503 -19.08 -15.34 -43.74
C LEU A 503 -20.40 -14.64 -44.06
N ARG A 504 -20.71 -14.45 -45.35
CA ARG A 504 -21.98 -13.88 -45.79
C ARG A 504 -23.17 -14.68 -45.21
N ARG A 505 -23.13 -16.02 -45.29
CA ARG A 505 -24.20 -16.87 -44.76
C ARG A 505 -24.34 -16.78 -43.23
N VAL A 506 -23.24 -16.54 -42.52
CA VAL A 506 -23.25 -16.33 -41.06
C VAL A 506 -23.88 -14.99 -40.72
N VAL A 507 -23.41 -13.92 -41.37
CA VAL A 507 -23.90 -12.55 -41.16
C VAL A 507 -25.38 -12.43 -41.53
N GLU A 508 -25.82 -13.04 -42.63
CA GLU A 508 -27.24 -13.04 -43.04
C GLU A 508 -28.15 -13.67 -41.98
N LYS A 509 -27.73 -14.79 -41.36
CA LYS A 509 -28.50 -15.45 -40.31
C LYS A 509 -28.57 -14.63 -39.02
N LEU A 510 -27.45 -14.01 -38.62
CA LEU A 510 -27.40 -13.12 -37.45
C LEU A 510 -28.24 -11.85 -37.69
N ALA A 511 -28.16 -11.26 -38.87
CA ALA A 511 -28.94 -10.08 -39.25
C ALA A 511 -30.45 -10.38 -39.28
N THR A 512 -30.86 -11.55 -39.78
CA THR A 512 -32.28 -11.98 -39.78
C THR A 512 -32.82 -12.09 -38.35
N ALA A 513 -31.97 -12.42 -37.39
CA ALA A 513 -32.30 -12.51 -35.98
C ALA A 513 -32.10 -11.19 -35.21
N ASN A 514 -31.76 -10.09 -35.90
CA ASN A 514 -31.44 -8.79 -35.31
C ASN A 514 -30.33 -8.84 -34.25
N VAL A 515 -29.31 -9.69 -34.47
CA VAL A 515 -28.13 -9.80 -33.60
C VAL A 515 -26.97 -9.03 -34.23
N ASN A 516 -26.52 -7.96 -33.58
CA ASN A 516 -25.41 -7.14 -34.06
C ASN A 516 -24.04 -7.78 -33.77
N ILE A 517 -23.06 -7.52 -34.65
CA ILE A 517 -21.67 -7.97 -34.52
C ILE A 517 -20.82 -6.80 -34.04
N ALA A 518 -20.26 -6.91 -32.83
CA ALA A 518 -19.36 -5.92 -32.25
C ALA A 518 -17.93 -6.07 -32.77
N HIS A 519 -17.48 -7.32 -32.97
CA HIS A 519 -16.13 -7.61 -33.45
C HIS A 519 -16.12 -8.93 -34.23
N PHE A 520 -15.24 -9.01 -35.23
CA PHE A 520 -15.04 -10.22 -36.02
C PHE A 520 -13.54 -10.47 -36.20
N SER A 521 -13.10 -11.69 -35.92
CA SER A 521 -11.71 -12.11 -36.05
C SER A 521 -11.63 -13.45 -36.79
N LEU A 522 -10.74 -13.55 -37.78
CA LEU A 522 -10.50 -14.78 -38.54
C LEU A 522 -9.01 -15.12 -38.53
N GLY A 523 -8.70 -16.29 -37.99
CA GLY A 523 -7.36 -16.87 -37.96
C GLY A 523 -7.26 -18.04 -38.94
N ARG A 524 -6.30 -18.02 -39.85
CA ARG A 524 -6.01 -19.14 -40.76
C ARG A 524 -4.52 -19.50 -40.72
N LYS A 525 -4.21 -20.79 -40.83
CA LYS A 525 -2.82 -21.27 -40.93
C LYS A 525 -2.30 -21.16 -42.36
N GLU A 526 -3.09 -21.64 -43.33
CA GLU A 526 -2.78 -21.57 -44.76
C GLU A 526 -4.02 -21.14 -45.57
N LYS A 527 -3.79 -20.57 -46.76
CA LYS A 527 -4.86 -20.14 -47.67
C LYS A 527 -5.66 -21.34 -48.17
N GLY A 528 -6.99 -21.28 -48.08
CA GLY A 528 -7.89 -22.33 -48.59
C GLY A 528 -8.00 -23.57 -47.70
N GLN A 529 -7.39 -23.56 -46.52
CA GLN A 529 -7.56 -24.60 -45.50
C GLN A 529 -8.59 -24.19 -44.45
N MET A 530 -8.67 -24.98 -43.37
CA MET A 530 -9.49 -24.68 -42.21
C MET A 530 -9.02 -23.37 -41.55
N ALA A 531 -9.97 -22.51 -41.25
CA ALA A 531 -9.83 -21.28 -40.48
C ALA A 531 -10.64 -21.37 -39.17
N MET A 532 -10.31 -20.51 -38.22
CA MET A 532 -11.04 -20.26 -36.99
C MET A 532 -11.67 -18.88 -37.08
N SER A 533 -12.99 -18.81 -36.98
CA SER A 533 -13.73 -17.55 -36.93
C SER A 533 -14.27 -17.35 -35.52
N ALA A 534 -14.06 -16.14 -35.00
CA ALA A 534 -14.57 -15.69 -33.72
C ALA A 534 -15.37 -14.40 -33.91
N VAL A 535 -16.61 -14.38 -33.41
CA VAL A 535 -17.55 -13.27 -33.55
C VAL A 535 -17.97 -12.83 -32.16
N VAL A 536 -17.77 -11.56 -31.83
CA VAL A 536 -18.30 -10.94 -30.62
C VAL A 536 -19.62 -10.26 -30.97
N LEU A 537 -20.63 -10.45 -30.13
CA LEU A 537 -22.01 -10.06 -30.39
C LEU A 537 -22.54 -9.19 -29.25
N ASP A 538 -23.47 -8.29 -29.56
CA ASP A 538 -24.09 -7.41 -28.55
C ASP A 538 -25.15 -8.13 -27.70
N SER A 539 -25.61 -9.30 -28.14
CA SER A 539 -26.66 -10.07 -27.46
C SER A 539 -26.51 -11.57 -27.67
N ALA A 540 -27.16 -12.35 -26.81
CA ALA A 540 -27.19 -13.80 -26.91
C ALA A 540 -27.87 -14.26 -28.22
N VAL A 541 -27.27 -15.26 -28.88
CA VAL A 541 -27.82 -15.83 -30.12
C VAL A 541 -28.99 -16.77 -29.78
N PRO A 542 -30.18 -16.59 -30.39
CA PRO A 542 -31.30 -17.49 -30.17
C PRO A 542 -30.97 -18.95 -30.57
N PRO A 543 -31.43 -19.96 -29.82
CA PRO A 543 -31.11 -21.38 -30.09
C PRO A 543 -31.45 -21.84 -31.52
N GLU A 544 -32.52 -21.32 -32.11
CA GLU A 544 -32.94 -21.59 -33.47
C GLU A 544 -31.94 -21.05 -34.51
N VAL A 545 -31.29 -19.92 -34.22
CA VAL A 545 -30.26 -19.33 -35.08
C VAL A 545 -28.97 -20.12 -34.98
N ILE A 546 -28.58 -20.56 -33.78
CA ILE A 546 -27.43 -21.47 -33.58
C ILE A 546 -27.63 -22.76 -34.39
N THR A 547 -28.83 -23.34 -34.31
CA THR A 547 -29.17 -24.55 -35.08
C THR A 547 -29.08 -24.30 -36.58
N SER A 548 -29.56 -23.13 -37.04
CA SER A 548 -29.49 -22.72 -38.44
C SER A 548 -28.06 -22.48 -38.93
N LEU A 549 -27.19 -21.92 -38.08
CA LEU A 549 -25.77 -21.71 -38.35
C LEU A 549 -25.01 -23.05 -38.42
N ALA A 550 -25.30 -23.98 -37.51
CA ALA A 550 -24.72 -25.33 -37.52
C ALA A 550 -25.10 -26.13 -38.79
N GLY A 551 -26.21 -25.79 -39.44
CA GLY A 551 -26.63 -26.38 -40.72
C GLY A 551 -25.87 -25.88 -41.95
N ILE A 552 -24.95 -24.92 -41.81
CA ILE A 552 -24.10 -24.47 -42.92
C ILE A 552 -22.97 -25.49 -43.10
N ASN A 553 -22.98 -26.25 -44.20
CA ASN A 553 -22.00 -27.32 -44.48
C ASN A 553 -20.52 -26.92 -44.35
N ALA A 554 -20.19 -25.64 -44.50
CA ALA A 554 -18.83 -25.13 -44.40
C ALA A 554 -18.39 -24.76 -42.98
N ILE A 555 -19.26 -24.92 -41.96
CA ILE A 555 -19.01 -24.57 -40.55
C ILE A 555 -18.92 -25.84 -39.71
N ASN A 556 -17.88 -25.93 -38.88
CA ASN A 556 -17.64 -27.02 -37.94
C ASN A 556 -17.38 -26.45 -36.54
N ASN A 557 -17.56 -27.26 -35.49
CA ASN A 557 -17.23 -26.90 -34.10
C ASN A 557 -17.83 -25.55 -33.64
N LEU A 558 -19.07 -25.25 -34.05
CA LEU A 558 -19.76 -24.04 -33.63
C LEU A 558 -20.09 -24.10 -32.14
N VAL A 559 -19.56 -23.16 -31.37
CA VAL A 559 -19.83 -22.99 -29.95
C VAL A 559 -20.24 -21.56 -29.68
N ALA A 560 -21.39 -21.40 -29.00
CA ALA A 560 -21.77 -20.14 -28.39
C ALA A 560 -21.14 -20.06 -27.01
N ILE A 561 -20.35 -19.01 -26.78
CA ILE A 561 -19.61 -18.78 -25.55
C ILE A 561 -20.23 -17.57 -24.87
N ARG A 562 -20.45 -17.67 -23.56
CA ARG A 562 -20.91 -16.57 -22.73
C ARG A 562 -19.90 -16.26 -21.63
N LEU A 563 -19.09 -15.22 -21.81
CA LEU A 563 -18.12 -14.80 -20.80
C LEU A 563 -18.78 -13.77 -19.89
N LYS A 564 -19.15 -14.17 -18.68
CA LYS A 564 -19.67 -13.22 -17.69
C LYS A 564 -18.55 -12.31 -17.21
N GLU A 565 -18.90 -11.10 -16.79
CA GLU A 565 -17.97 -10.29 -16.02
C GLU A 565 -17.59 -11.04 -14.72
N PRO A 566 -16.33 -10.96 -14.26
CA PRO A 566 -15.85 -11.69 -13.09
C PRO A 566 -16.77 -11.50 -11.87
N ILE A 567 -17.27 -12.60 -11.30
CA ILE A 567 -18.32 -12.58 -10.27
C ILE A 567 -17.74 -12.61 -8.84
N ASP A 568 -16.54 -12.06 -8.58
CA ASP A 568 -16.08 -11.99 -7.18
C ASP A 568 -16.48 -10.65 -6.52
N PRO A 569 -17.51 -10.62 -5.65
CA PRO A 569 -17.89 -9.42 -4.92
C PRO A 569 -16.78 -8.94 -3.97
N ASN A 570 -15.79 -9.78 -3.66
CA ASN A 570 -14.64 -9.40 -2.83
C ASN A 570 -13.56 -8.66 -3.64
N PHE A 571 -13.58 -8.74 -4.98
CA PHE A 571 -12.66 -8.01 -5.84
C PHE A 571 -13.26 -6.68 -6.32
N ARG A 572 -13.79 -5.88 -5.38
CA ARG A 572 -14.23 -4.51 -5.66
C ARG A 572 -13.05 -3.56 -5.62
N VAL A 573 -12.18 -3.61 -6.64
CA VAL A 573 -11.33 -2.46 -6.93
C VAL A 573 -12.26 -1.35 -7.39
N ARG A 574 -12.37 -0.25 -6.63
CA ARG A 574 -13.13 0.94 -7.06
C ARG A 574 -12.58 1.39 -8.41
N SER A 575 -13.33 1.18 -9.49
CA SER A 575 -13.05 1.84 -10.76
C SER A 575 -13.41 3.31 -10.62
N SER A 576 -12.47 4.21 -10.84
CA SER A 576 -12.64 5.67 -10.76
C SER A 576 -13.45 6.26 -11.94
N THR A 577 -14.47 5.55 -12.42
CA THR A 577 -15.32 6.00 -13.52
C THR A 577 -16.77 5.79 -13.11
N LEU A 578 -17.41 6.85 -12.66
CA LEU A 578 -18.87 6.90 -12.52
C LEU A 578 -19.39 7.97 -13.47
N GLU A 579 -19.99 7.49 -14.55
CA GLU A 579 -20.76 8.27 -15.50
C GLU A 579 -21.94 8.93 -14.79
N LEU A 580 -22.06 10.25 -14.99
CA LEU A 580 -23.22 11.04 -14.62
C LEU A 580 -24.40 10.62 -15.49
N SER A 581 -25.46 10.07 -14.88
CA SER A 581 -26.79 10.07 -15.47
C SER A 581 -27.82 10.65 -14.51
N ALA A 582 -28.66 11.50 -15.08
CA ALA A 582 -29.53 12.45 -14.41
C ALA A 582 -30.91 11.87 -14.06
N SER A 583 -31.55 12.56 -13.11
CA SER A 583 -32.99 12.64 -12.84
C SER A 583 -33.70 11.39 -12.32
N ASN A 584 -34.15 11.45 -11.05
CA ASN A 584 -35.58 11.55 -10.76
C ASN A 584 -35.84 12.03 -9.33
N THR A 585 -36.59 13.13 -9.27
CA THR A 585 -37.21 13.74 -8.10
C THR A 585 -38.25 12.78 -7.49
N THR A 586 -38.12 12.45 -6.21
CA THR A 586 -39.30 12.08 -5.41
C THR A 586 -39.18 12.63 -4.00
N THR A 587 -40.17 13.43 -3.64
CA THR A 587 -40.44 14.07 -2.37
C THR A 587 -40.72 13.06 -1.26
N ALA A 588 -40.02 13.16 -0.12
CA ALA A 588 -40.48 12.62 1.15
C ALA A 588 -40.19 13.62 2.27
N GLN A 589 -41.26 14.05 2.94
CA GLN A 589 -41.27 15.05 4.01
C GLN A 589 -40.78 14.49 5.35
N GLN A 590 -39.83 15.24 5.92
CA GLN A 590 -39.71 15.70 7.31
C GLN A 590 -39.76 14.71 8.49
N GLY A 591 -38.61 14.61 9.16
CA GLY A 591 -38.50 14.54 10.63
C GLY A 591 -37.41 15.51 11.09
N HIS A 592 -37.80 16.60 11.77
CA HIS A 592 -36.89 17.62 12.28
C HIS A 592 -36.12 17.13 13.52
N LEU A 593 -34.79 17.08 13.41
CA LEU A 593 -33.85 17.22 14.52
C LEU A 593 -32.90 18.36 14.12
N HIS A 594 -32.63 19.30 15.02
CA HIS A 594 -31.74 20.44 14.79
C HIS A 594 -30.28 20.00 14.57
N GLY A 595 -29.96 19.59 13.35
CA GLY A 595 -28.60 19.48 12.82
C GLY A 595 -28.55 20.27 11.52
N THR A 596 -27.49 21.04 11.29
CA THR A 596 -27.35 21.84 10.08
C THR A 596 -27.40 20.95 8.85
N SER A 597 -28.20 21.36 7.86
CA SER A 597 -28.38 20.60 6.63
C SER A 597 -27.04 20.47 5.91
N LYS A 598 -26.60 19.23 5.71
CA LYS A 598 -25.39 18.91 4.96
C LYS A 598 -25.35 19.67 3.61
N PRO A 599 -24.27 20.37 3.27
CA PRO A 599 -24.18 21.09 2.01
C PRO A 599 -24.31 20.16 0.81
N ALA A 600 -24.99 20.61 -0.25
CA ALA A 600 -25.24 19.79 -1.45
C ALA A 600 -24.10 19.89 -2.47
N GLN A 601 -23.49 21.07 -2.62
CA GLN A 601 -22.46 21.33 -3.62
C GLN A 601 -21.08 21.01 -3.05
N LYS A 602 -20.37 20.06 -3.65
CA LYS A 602 -18.97 19.74 -3.33
C LYS A 602 -18.03 20.54 -4.24
N PRO A 603 -16.78 20.79 -3.81
CA PRO A 603 -15.71 21.18 -4.73
C PRO A 603 -15.62 20.19 -5.89
N ARG A 604 -15.33 20.69 -7.09
CA ARG A 604 -15.07 19.82 -8.25
C ARG A 604 -13.74 19.10 -8.10
N HIS A 605 -12.79 19.81 -7.48
CA HIS A 605 -11.45 19.33 -7.18
C HIS A 605 -11.19 19.46 -5.67
N PRO A 606 -11.20 18.35 -4.92
CA PRO A 606 -10.97 18.34 -3.47
C PRO A 606 -9.48 18.43 -3.05
N GLU A 607 -8.56 18.60 -3.99
CA GLU A 607 -7.11 18.61 -3.75
C GLU A 607 -6.61 19.96 -3.19
N PHE A 608 -6.77 20.18 -1.88
CA PHE A 608 -6.29 21.41 -1.19
C PHE A 608 -5.03 21.18 -0.34
N SER A 609 -4.29 20.11 -0.59
CA SER A 609 -3.03 19.80 0.11
C SER A 609 -1.96 20.85 -0.17
N SER A 610 -1.18 21.23 0.85
CA SER A 610 0.01 22.08 0.69
C SER A 610 1.26 21.29 0.25
N GLY A 611 1.10 20.06 -0.25
CA GLY A 611 2.14 19.27 -0.91
C GLY A 611 1.88 17.76 -0.88
N PRO A 612 1.82 17.07 -2.04
CA PRO A 612 1.81 17.59 -3.43
C PRO A 612 0.60 18.49 -3.70
N CYS A 613 0.76 19.55 -4.51
CA CYS A 613 -0.30 20.54 -4.73
C CYS A 613 -1.13 20.25 -5.99
N LYS A 614 -2.36 20.78 -6.05
CA LYS A 614 -3.27 20.63 -7.21
C LYS A 614 -2.56 21.01 -8.52
N LYS A 615 -2.72 20.19 -9.56
CA LYS A 615 -2.30 20.48 -10.94
C LYS A 615 -3.04 21.71 -11.46
N ARG A 616 -2.50 22.37 -12.48
CA ARG A 616 -3.20 23.48 -13.13
C ARG A 616 -4.59 23.05 -13.65
N PRO A 617 -5.55 23.98 -13.76
CA PRO A 617 -6.83 23.71 -14.39
C PRO A 617 -6.67 23.17 -15.82
N GLY A 618 -7.45 22.15 -16.16
CA GLY A 618 -7.42 21.48 -17.47
C GLY A 618 -6.16 20.68 -17.75
N TYR A 619 -5.42 20.26 -16.73
CA TYR A 619 -4.25 19.39 -16.88
C TYR A 619 -4.65 18.03 -17.46
N ASP A 620 -3.87 17.55 -18.44
CA ASP A 620 -4.02 16.21 -19.01
C ASP A 620 -2.65 15.60 -19.28
N LEU A 621 -2.38 14.47 -18.62
CA LEU A 621 -1.14 13.72 -18.77
C LEU A 621 -0.93 13.27 -20.22
N ALA A 622 -2.00 12.97 -20.95
CA ALA A 622 -1.93 12.53 -22.35
C ALA A 622 -1.50 13.65 -23.32
N SER A 623 -1.64 14.92 -22.92
CA SER A 623 -1.21 16.06 -23.74
C SER A 623 0.28 16.40 -23.62
N LEU A 624 0.99 15.80 -22.64
CA LEU A 624 2.41 16.07 -22.46
C LEU A 624 3.23 15.54 -23.64
N ARG A 625 4.28 16.27 -23.99
CA ARG A 625 5.23 15.81 -24.99
C ARG A 625 6.02 14.63 -24.47
N THR A 626 5.97 13.52 -25.19
CA THR A 626 6.65 12.28 -24.80
C THR A 626 7.92 12.00 -25.62
N ASP A 627 8.28 12.86 -26.58
CA ASP A 627 9.41 12.66 -27.49
C ASP A 627 10.79 12.77 -26.81
N SER A 628 10.84 13.32 -25.60
CA SER A 628 12.03 13.34 -24.73
C SER A 628 12.16 12.10 -23.84
N LEU A 629 11.10 11.31 -23.67
CA LEU A 629 11.08 10.12 -22.80
C LEU A 629 11.90 8.97 -23.41
N GLY A 630 12.59 8.21 -22.56
CA GLY A 630 13.50 7.14 -23.00
C GLY A 630 14.78 7.63 -23.72
N ARG A 631 14.96 8.95 -23.86
CA ARG A 631 16.17 9.55 -24.46
C ARG A 631 17.10 10.10 -23.40
N SER A 632 18.38 10.19 -23.73
CA SER A 632 19.35 10.85 -22.86
C SER A 632 18.98 12.32 -22.65
N HIS A 633 18.89 12.76 -21.39
CA HIS A 633 18.78 14.18 -21.00
C HIS A 633 19.92 15.04 -21.57
N ARG A 634 21.07 14.41 -21.90
CA ARG A 634 22.23 15.09 -22.52
C ARG A 634 22.12 15.20 -24.05
N SER A 635 21.11 14.60 -24.66
CA SER A 635 20.84 14.75 -26.10
C SER A 635 20.47 16.19 -26.45
N LYS A 636 20.57 16.57 -27.74
CA LYS A 636 20.16 17.90 -28.22
C LYS A 636 18.72 18.24 -27.81
N LEU A 637 17.80 17.25 -27.90
CA LEU A 637 16.42 17.44 -27.47
C LEU A 637 16.32 17.60 -25.95
N GLY A 638 16.88 16.68 -25.16
CA GLY A 638 16.80 16.73 -23.70
C GLY A 638 17.35 18.04 -23.12
N LYS A 639 18.53 18.47 -23.59
CA LYS A 639 19.12 19.77 -23.22
C LYS A 639 18.23 20.94 -23.63
N ALA A 640 17.63 20.90 -24.81
CA ALA A 640 16.73 21.97 -25.26
C ALA A 640 15.46 22.07 -24.40
N ARG A 641 14.90 20.94 -23.94
CA ARG A 641 13.73 20.94 -23.04
C ARG A 641 14.08 21.51 -21.67
N LEU A 642 15.18 21.03 -21.07
CA LEU A 642 15.68 21.56 -19.79
C LEU A 642 16.03 23.04 -19.88
N ARG A 643 16.68 23.46 -20.96
CA ARG A 643 17.00 24.87 -21.21
C ARG A 643 15.73 25.72 -21.34
N LYS A 644 14.72 25.25 -22.06
CA LYS A 644 13.43 25.94 -22.14
C LYS A 644 12.79 26.11 -20.75
N ALA A 645 12.85 25.08 -19.89
CA ALA A 645 12.30 25.19 -18.54
C ALA A 645 13.03 26.24 -17.70
N ILE A 646 14.37 26.33 -17.83
CA ILE A 646 15.19 27.37 -17.20
C ILE A 646 14.81 28.76 -17.73
N ASP A 647 14.77 28.93 -19.06
CA ASP A 647 14.52 30.22 -19.70
C ASP A 647 13.10 30.73 -19.40
N ASP A 648 12.09 29.87 -19.46
CA ASP A 648 10.70 30.22 -19.12
C ASP A 648 10.55 30.54 -17.64
N THR A 649 11.24 29.81 -16.75
CA THR A 649 11.26 30.11 -15.31
C THR A 649 11.82 31.52 -15.08
N LYS A 650 12.98 31.85 -15.67
CA LYS A 650 13.57 33.19 -15.56
C LYS A 650 12.62 34.26 -16.07
N ARG A 651 12.01 34.04 -17.24
CA ARG A 651 11.10 34.99 -17.86
C ARG A 651 9.85 35.23 -17.01
N ILE A 652 9.20 34.18 -16.53
CA ILE A 652 7.96 34.31 -15.77
C ILE A 652 8.24 34.93 -14.41
N LEU A 653 9.30 34.51 -13.70
CA LEU A 653 9.66 35.08 -12.39
C LEU A 653 10.38 36.45 -12.49
N GLU A 654 10.53 36.99 -13.71
CA GLU A 654 11.18 38.28 -13.97
C GLU A 654 12.60 38.35 -13.37
N VAL A 655 13.34 37.23 -13.47
CA VAL A 655 14.70 37.10 -12.94
C VAL A 655 15.66 37.96 -13.77
N PRO A 656 16.56 38.76 -13.14
CA PRO A 656 17.53 39.56 -13.87
C PRO A 656 18.42 38.74 -14.84
N ASP A 657 18.84 39.38 -15.92
CA ASP A 657 19.60 38.71 -16.99
C ASP A 657 20.94 38.15 -16.51
N ASP A 658 21.60 38.85 -15.59
CA ASP A 658 22.90 38.49 -15.00
C ASP A 658 22.81 37.41 -13.90
N TYR A 659 21.60 37.00 -13.52
CA TYR A 659 21.40 35.89 -12.57
C TYR A 659 21.40 34.55 -13.32
N LEU A 660 21.91 33.51 -12.67
CA LEU A 660 21.92 32.16 -13.20
C LEU A 660 20.77 31.34 -12.62
N CYS A 661 20.15 30.46 -13.42
CA CYS A 661 19.08 29.57 -12.99
C CYS A 661 19.43 28.11 -13.36
N ALA A 662 19.32 27.20 -12.40
CA ALA A 662 19.63 25.77 -12.57
C ALA A 662 18.51 24.87 -12.06
N ILE A 663 18.37 23.72 -12.70
CA ILE A 663 17.54 22.61 -12.25
C ILE A 663 18.44 21.58 -11.58
N VAL A 664 18.16 21.26 -10.32
CA VAL A 664 18.99 20.41 -9.46
C VAL A 664 18.14 19.27 -8.87
N PRO A 665 18.74 18.15 -8.42
CA PRO A 665 17.97 17.05 -7.83
C PRO A 665 17.41 17.36 -6.44
N ALA A 666 16.50 16.50 -5.99
CA ALA A 666 16.05 16.37 -4.60
C ALA A 666 15.21 17.55 -4.08
N SER A 667 14.34 18.11 -4.93
CA SER A 667 13.44 19.22 -4.58
C SER A 667 14.21 20.45 -4.06
N ASP A 668 13.52 21.38 -3.43
CA ASP A 668 14.11 22.56 -2.84
C ASP A 668 15.08 22.22 -1.72
N THR A 669 14.83 21.15 -0.96
CA THR A 669 15.79 20.69 0.05
C THR A 669 17.17 20.43 -0.56
N GLY A 670 17.24 19.73 -1.69
CA GLY A 670 18.49 19.53 -2.42
C GLY A 670 19.09 20.83 -2.97
N ALA A 671 18.27 21.77 -3.42
CA ALA A 671 18.73 23.06 -3.92
C ALA A 671 19.31 23.95 -2.80
N TYR A 672 18.60 24.09 -1.68
CA TYR A 672 18.98 24.92 -0.55
C TYR A 672 20.21 24.36 0.16
N GLU A 673 20.24 23.04 0.44
CA GLU A 673 21.41 22.37 1.01
C GLU A 673 22.62 22.52 0.08
N MET A 674 22.45 22.29 -1.22
CA MET A 674 23.53 22.47 -2.19
C MET A 674 24.13 23.88 -2.12
N ALA A 675 23.29 24.92 -2.06
CA ALA A 675 23.77 26.29 -1.96
C ALA A 675 24.51 26.54 -0.63
N MET A 676 23.88 26.23 0.50
CA MET A 676 24.44 26.57 1.81
C MET A 676 25.72 25.76 2.13
N TRP A 677 25.79 24.49 1.69
CA TRP A 677 26.95 23.62 1.91
C TRP A 677 28.18 24.06 1.10
N ASN A 678 27.99 24.75 -0.02
CA ASN A 678 29.08 25.32 -0.80
C ASN A 678 29.49 26.72 -0.30
N MET A 679 28.53 27.56 0.11
CA MET A 679 28.77 29.00 0.27
C MET A 679 28.88 29.51 1.72
N LEU A 680 28.29 28.83 2.70
CA LEU A 680 28.36 29.28 4.09
C LEU A 680 29.72 29.00 4.72
N GLY A 681 30.09 29.79 5.73
CA GLY A 681 31.30 29.62 6.53
C GLY A 681 32.39 30.66 6.26
N GLN A 682 32.28 31.47 5.20
CA GLN A 682 33.17 32.63 5.01
C GLN A 682 32.84 33.76 6.00
N ARG A 683 31.55 33.91 6.33
CA ARG A 683 31.01 34.94 7.21
C ARG A 683 30.13 34.31 8.29
N PRO A 684 29.89 35.00 9.42
CA PRO A 684 28.84 34.61 10.36
C PRO A 684 27.47 34.57 9.67
N VAL A 685 26.54 33.82 10.26
CA VAL A 685 25.21 33.54 9.70
C VAL A 685 24.13 34.05 10.63
N ASP A 686 23.14 34.75 10.08
CA ASP A 686 21.89 35.09 10.77
C ASP A 686 20.75 34.24 10.19
N ALA A 687 20.35 33.20 10.93
CA ALA A 687 19.31 32.27 10.51
C ALA A 687 17.96 32.67 11.11
N CYS A 688 17.03 33.12 10.27
CA CYS A 688 15.70 33.57 10.65
C CYS A 688 14.64 32.50 10.32
N TYR A 689 13.92 31.99 11.32
CA TYR A 689 12.91 30.94 11.11
C TYR A 689 11.74 30.98 12.09
N TRP A 690 10.54 30.68 11.61
CA TRP A 690 9.27 30.66 12.38
C TRP A 690 8.41 29.44 12.02
N GLU A 691 9.02 28.48 11.35
CA GLU A 691 8.36 27.37 10.70
C GLU A 691 9.36 26.20 10.52
N SER A 692 8.86 25.00 10.19
CA SER A 692 9.62 23.75 10.19
C SER A 692 10.82 23.70 9.25
N PHE A 693 10.74 24.15 7.99
CA PHE A 693 11.85 24.05 7.04
C PHE A 693 12.96 25.07 7.35
N GLY A 694 12.60 26.31 7.67
CA GLY A 694 13.56 27.32 8.13
C GLY A 694 14.32 26.88 9.39
N LYS A 695 13.65 26.19 10.32
CA LYS A 695 14.31 25.56 11.45
C LYS A 695 15.30 24.47 11.00
N GLY A 696 14.95 23.70 9.97
CA GLY A 696 15.85 22.76 9.30
C GLY A 696 17.11 23.42 8.78
N TRP A 697 17.00 24.53 8.03
CA TRP A 697 18.16 25.30 7.53
C TRP A 697 19.06 25.82 8.65
N ASN A 698 18.47 26.27 9.75
CA ASN A 698 19.22 26.64 10.95
C ASN A 698 19.93 25.43 11.59
N ASP A 699 19.23 24.30 11.71
CA ASP A 699 19.79 23.06 12.24
C ASP A 699 20.95 22.55 11.36
N ASP A 700 20.85 22.68 10.03
CA ASP A 700 21.93 22.35 9.10
C ASP A 700 23.15 23.24 9.29
N ALA A 701 22.97 24.56 9.40
CA ALA A 701 24.07 25.48 9.67
C ALA A 701 24.79 25.13 10.99
N ILE A 702 24.03 24.89 12.06
CA ILE A 702 24.57 24.69 13.41
C ILE A 702 25.16 23.28 13.58
N LYS A 703 24.40 22.24 13.24
CA LYS A 703 24.71 20.84 13.57
C LYS A 703 25.53 20.17 12.49
N HIS A 704 25.18 20.39 11.22
CA HIS A 704 25.76 19.66 10.10
C HIS A 704 26.97 20.39 9.50
N LEU A 705 26.86 21.70 9.29
CA LEU A 705 27.98 22.56 8.85
C LEU A 705 28.88 23.00 10.02
N LYS A 706 28.48 22.72 11.27
CA LYS A 706 29.22 23.01 12.49
C LYS A 706 29.55 24.49 12.67
N LEU A 707 28.66 25.38 12.23
CA LEU A 707 28.81 26.84 12.33
C LEU A 707 28.15 27.41 13.59
N LYS A 708 27.96 26.60 14.64
CA LYS A 708 27.26 27.00 15.87
C LYS A 708 27.80 28.30 16.47
N GLU A 709 29.12 28.42 16.57
CA GLU A 709 29.77 29.58 17.21
C GLU A 709 29.66 30.87 16.37
N THR A 710 29.28 30.75 15.09
CA THR A 710 29.16 31.87 14.15
C THR A 710 27.75 32.03 13.61
N THR A 711 26.77 31.26 14.11
CA THR A 711 25.37 31.32 13.68
C THR A 711 24.50 31.91 14.79
N ARG A 712 23.78 33.00 14.47
CA ARG A 712 22.75 33.58 15.33
C ARG A 712 21.39 33.14 14.83
N SER A 713 20.56 32.63 15.73
CA SER A 713 19.20 32.18 15.42
C SER A 713 18.18 33.23 15.83
N PHE A 714 17.36 33.68 14.89
CA PHE A 714 16.22 34.56 15.12
C PHE A 714 14.94 33.75 14.89
N THR A 715 14.11 33.58 15.92
CA THR A 715 12.93 32.73 15.82
C THR A 715 11.69 33.33 16.44
N ALA A 716 10.53 32.88 15.98
CA ALA A 716 9.22 33.23 16.49
C ALA A 716 8.31 32.01 16.48
N ASP A 717 7.25 32.05 17.29
CA ASP A 717 6.22 31.02 17.28
C ASP A 717 5.52 30.94 15.92
N TYR A 718 4.92 29.78 15.63
CA TYR A 718 4.01 29.62 14.49
C TYR A 718 2.95 30.74 14.46
N GLY A 719 2.72 31.31 13.27
CA GLY A 719 1.81 32.44 13.08
C GLY A 719 2.45 33.82 13.26
N LYS A 720 3.74 33.91 13.61
CA LYS A 720 4.48 35.17 13.81
C LYS A 720 5.75 35.20 12.97
N LEU A 721 6.34 36.39 12.84
CA LEU A 721 7.68 36.60 12.26
C LEU A 721 8.70 36.93 13.36
N PRO A 722 9.98 36.53 13.21
CA PRO A 722 11.05 37.01 14.08
C PRO A 722 11.38 38.48 13.80
N ASP A 723 12.12 39.11 14.71
CA ASP A 723 12.63 40.47 14.49
C ASP A 723 13.78 40.47 13.47
N PHE A 724 13.46 40.78 12.22
CA PHE A 724 14.45 40.90 11.14
C PHE A 724 15.37 42.11 11.28
N GLY A 725 14.96 43.16 12.02
CA GLY A 725 15.75 44.37 12.19
C GLY A 725 17.05 44.16 12.98
N ALA A 726 17.15 43.05 13.70
CA ALA A 726 18.34 42.66 14.45
C ALA A 726 19.40 41.91 13.61
N THR A 727 19.11 41.65 12.33
CA THR A 727 20.07 41.04 11.40
C THR A 727 21.24 41.99 11.09
N ASN A 728 22.41 41.43 10.80
CA ASN A 728 23.62 42.18 10.50
C ASN A 728 23.93 42.12 8.99
N PRO A 729 24.05 43.26 8.29
CA PRO A 729 24.35 43.28 6.85
C PRO A 729 25.73 42.69 6.48
N ASP A 730 26.63 42.50 7.46
CA ASP A 730 27.91 41.84 7.25
C ASP A 730 27.86 40.30 7.37
N HIS A 731 26.73 39.74 7.81
CA HIS A 731 26.49 38.30 7.95
C HIS A 731 25.75 37.74 6.74
N ASP A 732 25.95 36.46 6.45
CA ASP A 732 25.07 35.74 5.51
C ASP A 732 23.70 35.52 6.19
N ILE A 733 22.59 35.73 5.49
CA ILE A 733 21.23 35.65 6.05
C ILE A 733 20.50 34.45 5.46
N LEU A 734 19.88 33.61 6.31
CA LEU A 734 19.02 32.50 5.88
C LEU A 734 17.58 32.77 6.32
N PHE A 735 16.61 32.65 5.41
CA PHE A 735 15.20 32.73 5.78
C PHE A 735 14.28 31.96 4.82
N THR A 736 13.04 31.75 5.23
CA THR A 736 11.98 31.21 4.37
C THR A 736 11.09 32.35 3.90
N PHE A 737 10.87 32.51 2.61
CA PHE A 737 10.10 33.65 2.11
C PHE A 737 8.62 33.51 2.47
N ASN A 738 8.12 32.27 2.47
CA ASN A 738 6.76 31.93 2.88
C ASN A 738 6.75 30.62 3.68
N GLY A 739 6.37 30.71 4.94
CA GLY A 739 6.31 29.59 5.87
C GLY A 739 5.09 28.71 5.65
N THR A 740 5.26 27.67 4.82
CA THR A 740 4.19 26.72 4.46
C THR A 740 3.60 26.00 5.68
N THR A 741 4.35 25.84 6.77
CA THR A 741 3.86 25.18 7.99
C THR A 741 3.24 26.14 9.01
N SER A 742 3.50 27.45 8.87
CA SER A 742 3.02 28.50 9.78
C SER A 742 1.95 29.39 9.18
N GLY A 743 1.78 29.38 7.86
CA GLY A 743 0.87 30.26 7.14
C GLY A 743 1.30 31.72 7.17
N VAL A 744 2.61 31.97 7.31
CA VAL A 744 3.19 33.31 7.46
C VAL A 744 4.16 33.60 6.31
N ARG A 745 3.94 34.70 5.58
CA ARG A 745 4.84 35.24 4.55
C ARG A 745 5.66 36.41 5.04
N VAL A 746 6.85 36.60 4.48
CA VAL A 746 7.61 37.84 4.63
C VAL A 746 6.96 38.91 3.73
N PRO A 747 6.50 40.05 4.29
CA PRO A 747 5.71 41.02 3.53
C PRO A 747 6.54 41.86 2.55
N ASN A 748 7.81 42.13 2.87
CA ASN A 748 8.77 42.85 2.03
C ASN A 748 10.22 42.54 2.49
N LEU A 749 11.20 42.95 1.68
CA LEU A 749 12.63 42.77 1.94
C LEU A 749 13.35 44.07 2.37
N ASP A 750 12.63 45.09 2.83
CA ASP A 750 13.21 46.41 3.17
C ASP A 750 14.22 46.33 4.33
N TRP A 751 14.09 45.31 5.17
CA TRP A 751 15.00 45.01 6.28
C TRP A 751 16.37 44.47 5.82
N ILE A 752 16.49 44.05 4.55
CA ILE A 752 17.76 43.62 3.97
C ILE A 752 18.49 44.84 3.42
N SER A 753 19.69 45.13 3.94
CA SER A 753 20.49 46.26 3.46
C SER A 753 20.92 46.09 1.99
N SER A 754 20.86 47.18 1.23
CA SER A 754 21.44 47.22 -0.13
C SER A 754 22.98 47.23 -0.10
N ASP A 755 23.57 47.70 1.00
CA ASP A 755 25.03 47.77 1.19
C ASP A 755 25.56 46.53 1.94
N ARG A 756 24.81 45.42 1.94
CA ARG A 756 25.19 44.17 2.61
C ARG A 756 26.47 43.58 2.04
N LYS A 757 27.30 42.98 2.90
CA LYS A 757 28.50 42.23 2.51
C LYS A 757 28.30 40.72 2.55
N GLY A 758 27.34 40.25 3.34
CA GLY A 758 26.91 38.85 3.35
C GLY A 758 25.91 38.54 2.24
N LEU A 759 25.77 37.25 1.93
CA LEU A 759 24.79 36.76 0.98
C LEU A 759 23.45 36.52 1.65
N THR A 760 22.37 36.81 0.94
CA THR A 760 21.02 36.48 1.37
C THR A 760 20.53 35.18 0.70
N PHE A 761 20.12 34.21 1.50
CA PHE A 761 19.51 32.95 1.06
C PHE A 761 18.03 32.92 1.43
N ASN A 762 17.16 32.62 0.46
CA ASN A 762 15.73 32.46 0.70
C ASN A 762 15.16 31.18 0.09
N ASP A 763 14.45 30.42 0.93
CA ASP A 763 13.58 29.32 0.51
C ASP A 763 12.28 29.94 0.04
N ALA A 764 12.05 29.90 -1.27
CA ALA A 764 10.88 30.45 -1.94
C ALA A 764 9.91 29.35 -2.40
N THR A 765 9.96 28.15 -1.81
CA THR A 765 9.21 26.97 -2.27
C THR A 765 7.71 27.23 -2.46
N SER A 766 7.08 28.01 -1.59
CA SER A 766 5.67 28.39 -1.69
C SER A 766 5.44 29.88 -1.94
N ALA A 767 6.50 30.61 -2.31
CA ALA A 767 6.47 32.04 -2.65
C ALA A 767 6.72 32.28 -4.15
N ALA A 768 7.66 31.54 -4.77
CA ALA A 768 7.92 31.63 -6.20
C ALA A 768 6.62 31.38 -6.98
N PHE A 769 6.30 32.26 -7.92
CA PHE A 769 5.05 32.31 -8.69
C PHE A 769 3.78 32.75 -7.94
N ALA A 770 3.86 33.09 -6.65
CA ALA A 770 2.70 33.56 -5.87
C ALA A 770 2.95 34.86 -5.10
N MET A 771 4.18 35.34 -5.09
CA MET A 771 4.61 36.58 -4.43
C MET A 771 5.70 37.24 -5.28
N GLU A 772 5.81 38.56 -5.17
CA GLU A 772 6.92 39.31 -5.76
C GLU A 772 8.20 39.08 -4.96
N ILE A 773 9.32 38.92 -5.68
CA ILE A 773 10.65 38.77 -5.09
C ILE A 773 11.49 39.98 -5.53
N ASP A 774 11.96 40.76 -4.57
CA ASP A 774 12.91 41.86 -4.82
C ASP A 774 14.31 41.28 -5.08
N TRP A 775 14.57 40.93 -6.35
CA TRP A 775 15.79 40.24 -6.79
C TRP A 775 17.10 40.89 -6.30
N PRO A 776 17.30 42.22 -6.39
CA PRO A 776 18.49 42.89 -5.81
C PRO A 776 18.81 42.59 -4.34
N LYS A 777 17.82 42.16 -3.54
CA LYS A 777 17.97 41.87 -2.11
C LYS A 777 18.28 40.39 -1.81
N VAL A 778 18.15 39.51 -2.79
CA VAL A 778 18.37 38.07 -2.64
C VAL A 778 19.52 37.58 -3.51
N ASP A 779 20.41 36.78 -2.94
CA ASP A 779 21.58 36.26 -3.66
C ASP A 779 21.42 34.80 -4.06
N VAL A 780 20.66 34.05 -3.27
CA VAL A 780 20.37 32.64 -3.49
C VAL A 780 18.89 32.43 -3.23
N THR A 781 18.13 32.20 -4.30
CA THR A 781 16.72 31.82 -4.22
C THR A 781 16.56 30.39 -4.68
N THR A 782 15.90 29.57 -3.86
CA THR A 782 15.60 28.19 -4.23
C THR A 782 14.11 27.92 -4.09
N PHE A 783 13.57 27.03 -4.91
CA PHE A 783 12.20 26.55 -4.76
C PHE A 783 12.03 25.19 -5.41
N SER A 784 10.86 24.58 -5.20
CA SER A 784 10.43 23.44 -6.01
C SER A 784 9.15 23.75 -6.78
N TRP A 785 9.08 23.32 -8.04
CA TRP A 785 7.94 23.60 -8.89
C TRP A 785 6.66 22.83 -8.53
N GLN A 786 6.74 21.75 -7.73
CA GLN A 786 5.56 20.97 -7.32
C GLN A 786 4.61 21.70 -6.35
N LYS A 787 4.97 22.90 -5.91
CA LYS A 787 4.12 23.74 -5.07
C LYS A 787 3.19 24.59 -5.92
N VAL A 788 3.54 25.85 -6.16
CA VAL A 788 2.63 26.85 -6.75
C VAL A 788 2.14 26.45 -8.14
N LEU A 789 2.96 25.76 -8.93
CA LEU A 789 2.58 25.28 -10.26
C LEU A 789 2.06 23.84 -10.29
N GLY A 790 1.97 23.15 -9.15
CA GLY A 790 1.39 21.80 -9.05
C GLY A 790 2.14 20.71 -9.83
N GLY A 791 3.39 20.96 -10.24
CA GLY A 791 4.18 19.98 -10.99
C GLY A 791 4.50 18.71 -10.21
N GLU A 792 5.02 17.67 -10.88
CA GLU A 792 5.51 16.46 -10.23
C GLU A 792 6.83 16.71 -9.48
N GLY A 793 6.96 16.13 -8.29
CA GLY A 793 8.17 16.23 -7.47
C GLY A 793 9.33 15.44 -8.06
N ALA A 794 10.53 16.02 -8.03
CA ALA A 794 11.83 15.35 -8.28
C ALA A 794 13.00 16.34 -8.20
N HIS A 795 12.76 17.58 -8.61
CA HIS A 795 13.81 18.58 -8.84
C HIS A 795 13.58 19.84 -8.02
N GLY A 796 14.67 20.44 -7.58
CA GLY A 796 14.71 21.82 -7.10
C GLY A 796 15.14 22.76 -8.22
N VAL A 797 14.84 24.02 -8.03
CA VAL A 797 15.32 25.12 -8.85
C VAL A 797 16.16 26.03 -7.96
N MET A 798 17.27 26.51 -8.49
CA MET A 798 18.18 27.41 -7.79
C MET A 798 18.52 28.58 -8.70
N ILE A 799 18.37 29.79 -8.17
CA ILE A 799 18.66 31.05 -8.83
C ILE A 799 19.76 31.77 -8.03
N LEU A 800 20.83 32.17 -8.71
CA LEU A 800 22.05 32.72 -8.11
C LEU A 800 22.36 34.11 -8.68
N SER A 801 22.58 35.08 -7.80
CA SER A 801 23.08 36.41 -8.15
C SER A 801 24.56 36.38 -8.53
N PRO A 802 25.09 37.45 -9.18
CA PRO A 802 26.52 37.59 -9.41
C PRO A 802 27.37 37.50 -8.13
N ALA A 803 26.85 37.96 -6.99
CA ALA A 803 27.56 37.87 -5.70
C ALA A 803 27.66 36.43 -5.20
N ALA A 804 26.60 35.63 -5.35
CA ALA A 804 26.62 34.20 -5.03
C ALA A 804 27.58 33.43 -5.96
N VAL A 805 27.57 33.74 -7.27
CA VAL A 805 28.53 33.17 -8.22
C VAL A 805 29.97 33.51 -7.82
N HIS A 806 30.25 34.78 -7.50
CA HIS A 806 31.57 35.20 -7.03
C HIS A 806 31.99 34.47 -5.73
N ARG A 807 31.06 34.24 -4.78
CA ARG A 807 31.35 33.44 -3.58
C ARG A 807 31.76 32.02 -3.94
N LEU A 808 31.06 31.35 -4.86
CA LEU A 808 31.40 29.99 -5.29
C LEU A 808 32.79 29.91 -5.93
N GLU A 809 33.23 30.95 -6.63
CA GLU A 809 34.53 30.98 -7.31
C GLU A 809 35.69 31.39 -6.40
N SER A 810 35.42 32.23 -5.38
CA SER A 810 36.44 32.83 -4.52
C SER A 810 36.61 32.17 -3.15
N PHE A 811 35.61 31.42 -2.66
CA PHE A 811 35.62 30.78 -1.35
C PHE A 811 35.59 29.25 -1.47
N ASP A 812 36.51 28.60 -0.77
CA ASP A 812 36.50 27.16 -0.54
C ASP A 812 36.11 26.88 0.91
N ALA A 813 34.97 26.24 1.11
CA ALA A 813 34.50 25.85 2.43
C ALA A 813 35.36 24.77 3.10
N GLY A 814 36.26 24.11 2.35
CA GLY A 814 37.13 23.03 2.85
C GLY A 814 36.38 21.74 3.23
N ARG A 815 35.10 21.64 2.83
CA ARG A 815 34.24 20.49 3.15
C ARG A 815 34.27 19.45 2.04
N ALA A 816 34.26 18.18 2.43
CA ALA A 816 34.06 17.09 1.48
C ALA A 816 32.60 17.09 0.99
N LEU A 817 32.38 17.53 -0.25
CA LEU A 817 31.05 17.56 -0.85
C LEU A 817 30.80 16.30 -1.71
N PRO A 818 29.65 15.62 -1.58
CA PRO A 818 29.22 14.61 -2.53
C PRO A 818 29.15 15.19 -3.95
N LYS A 819 29.35 14.35 -4.97
CA LYS A 819 29.33 14.81 -6.38
C LYS A 819 28.05 15.59 -6.72
N ILE A 820 26.91 15.17 -6.18
CA ILE A 820 25.61 15.80 -6.43
C ILE A 820 25.51 17.24 -5.91
N PHE A 821 26.40 17.66 -4.99
CA PHE A 821 26.40 19.01 -4.42
C PHE A 821 27.52 19.91 -4.99
N ARG A 822 28.34 19.41 -5.92
CA ARG A 822 29.47 20.19 -6.45
C ARG A 822 29.01 21.07 -7.60
N MET A 823 29.09 22.39 -7.41
CA MET A 823 28.68 23.40 -8.41
C MET A 823 29.84 24.04 -9.17
N THR A 824 31.09 23.74 -8.78
CA THR A 824 32.29 24.34 -9.35
C THR A 824 33.22 23.29 -9.95
N LYS A 825 34.04 23.72 -10.91
CA LYS A 825 35.08 22.91 -11.54
C LYS A 825 36.37 23.72 -11.64
N LYS A 826 37.50 23.03 -11.83
CA LYS A 826 38.78 23.69 -12.12
C LYS A 826 38.81 24.12 -13.59
N GLY A 827 39.03 25.41 -13.83
CA GLY A 827 39.25 26.00 -15.15
C GLY A 827 40.59 25.56 -15.76
N LYS A 828 40.79 25.89 -17.04
CA LYS A 828 42.05 25.60 -17.75
C LYS A 828 43.25 26.35 -17.17
N ASP A 829 42.99 27.48 -16.51
CA ASP A 829 43.96 28.31 -15.79
C ASP A 829 44.17 27.85 -14.33
N GLY A 830 43.54 26.74 -13.92
CA GLY A 830 43.63 26.18 -12.57
C GLY A 830 42.76 26.88 -11.52
N LYS A 831 42.06 27.97 -11.88
CA LYS A 831 41.16 28.67 -10.95
C LYS A 831 39.86 27.90 -10.78
N THR A 832 39.23 28.04 -9.63
CA THR A 832 37.87 27.52 -9.41
C THR A 832 36.91 28.42 -10.17
N GLN A 833 36.07 27.81 -11.01
CA GLN A 833 35.04 28.50 -11.78
C GLN A 833 33.72 27.75 -11.63
N ILE A 834 32.61 28.46 -11.77
CA ILE A 834 31.29 27.83 -11.75
C ILE A 834 31.13 26.85 -12.93
N ASP A 835 30.42 25.73 -12.71
CA ASP A 835 30.09 24.81 -13.79
C ASP A 835 28.92 25.36 -14.62
N ALA A 836 29.25 26.21 -15.59
CA ALA A 836 28.28 26.87 -16.47
C ALA A 836 27.33 25.90 -17.21
N ASP A 837 27.71 24.63 -17.37
CA ASP A 837 26.87 23.63 -18.02
C ASP A 837 25.59 23.35 -17.21
N LEU A 838 25.63 23.47 -15.88
CA LEU A 838 24.47 23.28 -14.98
C LEU A 838 23.34 24.27 -15.31
N PHE A 839 23.71 25.50 -15.65
CA PHE A 839 22.82 26.61 -15.96
C PHE A 839 22.40 26.64 -17.44
N ALA A 840 22.93 25.72 -18.25
CA ALA A 840 22.58 25.52 -19.65
C ALA A 840 21.75 24.24 -19.88
N GLY A 841 21.20 23.65 -18.81
CA GLY A 841 20.36 22.45 -18.87
C GLY A 841 21.13 21.13 -18.83
N ALA A 842 22.41 21.13 -18.47
CA ALA A 842 23.15 19.89 -18.20
C ALA A 842 23.12 19.60 -16.69
N THR A 843 22.13 18.83 -16.25
CA THR A 843 21.96 18.47 -14.84
C THR A 843 23.11 17.60 -14.29
N ILE A 844 23.37 17.69 -12.98
CA ILE A 844 24.44 16.93 -12.29
C ILE A 844 24.16 15.42 -12.36
N ASN A 845 22.92 15.02 -12.13
CA ASN A 845 22.41 13.64 -12.20
C ASN A 845 21.41 13.50 -13.35
N THR A 846 20.91 12.28 -13.57
CA THR A 846 19.82 12.02 -14.51
C THR A 846 18.50 12.59 -13.97
N PRO A 847 17.87 13.56 -14.65
CA PRO A 847 16.58 14.12 -14.26
C PRO A 847 15.43 13.28 -14.82
N SER A 848 14.25 13.38 -14.21
CA SER A 848 13.01 12.86 -14.81
C SER A 848 12.52 13.81 -15.90
N MET A 849 12.67 13.40 -17.16
CA MET A 849 12.18 14.21 -18.28
C MET A 849 10.65 14.35 -18.27
N LEU A 850 9.90 13.37 -17.72
CA LEU A 850 8.44 13.50 -17.59
C LEU A 850 8.06 14.66 -16.65
N CYS A 851 8.75 14.81 -15.52
CA CYS A 851 8.53 15.95 -14.62
C CYS A 851 8.92 17.28 -15.27
N VAL A 852 9.92 17.29 -16.16
CA VAL A 852 10.30 18.49 -16.92
C VAL A 852 9.20 18.88 -17.91
N GLU A 853 8.61 17.92 -18.62
CA GLU A 853 7.51 18.17 -19.56
C GLU A 853 6.23 18.62 -18.83
N ASP A 854 5.93 18.02 -17.68
CA ASP A 854 4.85 18.43 -16.78
C ASP A 854 5.04 19.87 -16.26
N TYR A 855 6.27 20.23 -15.87
CA TYR A 855 6.58 21.60 -15.46
C TYR A 855 6.49 22.60 -16.62
N LEU A 856 6.95 22.23 -17.82
CA LEU A 856 6.85 23.07 -19.01
C LEU A 856 5.40 23.34 -19.41
N ASP A 857 4.51 22.36 -19.23
CA ASP A 857 3.07 22.53 -19.41
C ASP A 857 2.49 23.54 -18.41
N ALA A 858 2.87 23.46 -17.14
CA ALA A 858 2.45 24.44 -16.13
C ALA A 858 2.98 25.86 -16.43
N LEU A 859 4.24 25.99 -16.85
CA LEU A 859 4.83 27.27 -17.26
C LEU A 859 4.11 27.87 -18.48
N GLN A 860 3.72 27.04 -19.45
CA GLN A 860 2.94 27.50 -20.60
C GLN A 860 1.54 27.97 -20.18
N TRP A 861 0.90 27.29 -19.23
CA TRP A 861 -0.37 27.75 -18.68
C TRP A 861 -0.24 29.06 -17.91
N SER A 862 0.86 29.27 -17.19
CA SER A 862 1.14 30.54 -16.52
C SER A 862 1.04 31.73 -17.48
N ASP A 863 1.52 31.58 -18.72
CA ASP A 863 1.38 32.62 -19.76
C ASP A 863 -0.10 32.89 -20.10
N SER A 864 -0.92 31.84 -20.17
CA SER A 864 -2.35 31.96 -20.50
C SER A 864 -3.18 32.67 -19.41
N VAL A 865 -2.69 32.70 -18.17
CA VAL A 865 -3.36 33.37 -17.05
C VAL A 865 -2.76 34.74 -16.71
N GLY A 866 -1.85 35.26 -17.55
CA GLY A 866 -1.27 36.60 -17.38
C GLY A 866 0.12 36.64 -16.74
N GLY A 867 0.89 35.54 -16.81
CA GLY A 867 2.24 35.47 -16.27
C GLY A 867 2.26 35.55 -14.73
N LEU A 868 3.35 36.05 -14.16
CA LEU A 868 3.52 36.14 -12.69
C LEU A 868 2.40 36.93 -12.01
N GLN A 869 2.05 38.09 -12.55
CA GLN A 869 0.99 38.94 -11.98
C GLN A 869 -0.36 38.23 -11.97
N GLY A 870 -0.67 37.47 -13.03
CA GLY A 870 -1.86 36.62 -13.09
C GLY A 870 -1.88 35.52 -12.02
N LEU A 871 -0.74 34.86 -11.79
CA LEU A 871 -0.62 33.82 -10.76
C LEU A 871 -0.74 34.39 -9.34
N ILE A 872 -0.10 35.54 -9.07
CA ILE A 872 -0.22 36.27 -7.80
C ILE A 872 -1.69 36.61 -7.54
N GLN A 873 -2.35 37.27 -8.50
CA GLN A 873 -3.76 37.66 -8.38
C GLN A 873 -4.68 36.48 -8.08
N ARG A 874 -4.46 35.32 -8.74
CA ARG A 874 -5.22 34.11 -8.45
C ARG A 874 -5.02 33.63 -7.01
N SER A 875 -3.79 33.56 -6.53
CA SER A 875 -3.51 33.13 -5.15
C SER A 875 -4.05 34.11 -4.09
N GLU A 876 -4.02 35.41 -4.35
CA GLU A 876 -4.61 36.42 -3.47
C GLU A 876 -6.15 36.37 -3.46
N ALA A 877 -6.77 36.15 -4.63
CA ALA A 877 -8.22 35.95 -4.73
C ALA A 877 -8.67 34.71 -3.95
N ASN A 878 -7.90 33.62 -4.03
CA ASN A 878 -8.11 32.39 -3.28
C ASN A 878 -8.02 32.62 -1.76
N LEU A 879 -6.98 33.30 -1.27
CA LEU A 879 -6.91 33.73 0.13
C LEU A 879 -8.13 34.57 0.54
N GLY A 880 -8.58 35.47 -0.34
CA GLY A 880 -9.74 36.33 -0.11
C GLY A 880 -11.05 35.54 0.13
N VAL A 881 -11.20 34.34 -0.43
CA VAL A 881 -12.35 33.46 -0.15
C VAL A 881 -12.31 33.01 1.31
N LEU A 882 -11.17 32.51 1.77
CA LEU A 882 -11.00 32.04 3.16
C LEU A 882 -11.04 33.21 4.15
N ASP A 883 -10.49 34.37 3.81
CA ASP A 883 -10.55 35.56 4.67
C ASP A 883 -11.99 36.02 4.94
N ARG A 884 -12.83 36.08 3.89
CA ARG A 884 -14.27 36.37 4.04
C ARG A 884 -14.99 35.30 4.85
N PHE A 885 -14.63 34.03 4.68
CA PHE A 885 -15.24 32.94 5.44
C PHE A 885 -14.88 33.00 6.92
N VAL A 886 -13.59 33.13 7.24
CA VAL A 886 -13.09 33.22 8.62
C VAL A 886 -13.68 34.46 9.31
N SER A 887 -13.71 35.60 8.64
CA SER A 887 -14.30 36.83 9.20
C SER A 887 -15.79 36.70 9.55
N LYS A 888 -16.55 35.88 8.80
CA LYS A 888 -17.97 35.60 9.06
C LYS A 888 -18.21 34.55 10.15
N ASN A 889 -17.17 33.80 10.52
CA ASN A 889 -17.23 32.65 11.44
C ASN A 889 -16.13 32.77 12.51
N SER A 890 -15.78 34.00 12.89
CA SER A 890 -14.68 34.31 13.80
C SER A 890 -14.96 33.91 15.25
N ASP A 891 -16.09 33.26 15.52
CA ASP A 891 -16.46 32.68 16.80
C ASP A 891 -15.90 31.25 16.99
N TRP A 892 -15.34 30.63 15.95
CA TRP A 892 -14.75 29.30 16.07
C TRP A 892 -13.58 28.97 15.13
N ILE A 893 -13.35 29.76 14.08
CA ILE A 893 -12.22 29.57 13.17
C ILE A 893 -11.40 30.86 13.08
N HIS A 894 -10.08 30.71 13.12
CA HIS A 894 -9.15 31.84 13.14
C HIS A 894 -7.96 31.56 12.25
N PHE A 895 -7.32 32.61 11.72
CA PHE A 895 -6.01 32.46 11.11
C PHE A 895 -4.96 32.19 12.19
N LEU A 896 -4.05 31.24 11.92
CA LEU A 896 -2.87 31.05 12.76
C LEU A 896 -1.98 32.30 12.74
N ALA A 897 -1.84 32.92 11.56
CA ALA A 897 -1.23 34.24 11.38
C ALA A 897 -2.26 35.35 11.62
N ALA A 898 -2.28 35.89 12.85
CA ALA A 898 -3.27 36.87 13.27
C ALA A 898 -3.20 38.19 12.45
N ASP A 899 -1.99 38.69 12.21
CA ASP A 899 -1.74 39.90 11.43
C ASP A 899 -2.01 39.65 9.93
N PRO A 900 -2.99 40.33 9.31
CA PRO A 900 -3.32 40.16 7.89
C PRO A 900 -2.16 40.44 6.92
N THR A 901 -1.23 41.31 7.28
CA THR A 901 -0.14 41.74 6.39
C THR A 901 0.86 40.61 6.12
N ILE A 902 0.98 39.67 7.07
CA ILE A 902 1.92 38.55 7.01
C ILE A 902 1.23 37.22 6.68
N ARG A 903 -0.07 37.19 6.36
CA ARG A 903 -0.77 35.95 6.00
C ARG A 903 -0.27 35.41 4.67
N SER A 904 0.04 34.13 4.62
CA SER A 904 0.34 33.44 3.37
C SER A 904 -0.89 33.41 2.45
N ASN A 905 -0.70 33.73 1.16
CA ASN A 905 -1.72 33.57 0.13
C ASN A 905 -1.70 32.20 -0.55
N THR A 906 -0.72 31.34 -0.24
CA THR A 906 -0.63 29.99 -0.80
C THR A 906 -0.91 28.90 0.23
N SER A 907 -0.38 28.98 1.44
CA SER A 907 -0.61 27.98 2.48
C SER A 907 -1.34 28.61 3.66
N VAL A 908 -2.66 28.55 3.65
CA VAL A 908 -3.50 29.20 4.65
C VAL A 908 -3.65 28.28 5.86
N CYS A 909 -2.98 28.64 6.97
CA CYS A 909 -3.08 27.92 8.23
C CYS A 909 -4.17 28.53 9.13
N LEU A 910 -5.09 27.69 9.59
CA LEU A 910 -6.23 28.08 10.42
C LEU A 910 -6.23 27.26 11.72
N THR A 911 -6.62 27.89 12.83
CA THR A 911 -6.93 27.20 14.08
C THR A 911 -8.44 27.12 14.26
N LEU A 912 -8.89 26.08 14.97
CA LEU A 912 -10.30 25.83 15.25
C LEU A 912 -10.50 25.81 16.77
N ASP A 913 -11.65 26.28 17.24
CA ASP A 913 -12.11 26.11 18.62
C ASP A 913 -12.62 24.67 18.83
N LEU A 914 -11.71 23.71 18.64
CA LEU A 914 -11.86 22.27 18.79
C LEU A 914 -10.59 21.71 19.42
N ASN A 915 -10.72 20.64 20.20
CA ASN A 915 -9.54 19.92 20.67
C ASN A 915 -8.90 19.08 19.54
N LYS A 916 -7.69 18.57 19.79
CA LYS A 916 -6.92 17.79 18.82
C LYS A 916 -7.69 16.64 18.16
N ASP A 917 -8.42 15.85 18.95
CA ASP A 917 -9.16 14.70 18.43
C ASP A 917 -10.38 15.12 17.62
N GLN A 918 -11.01 16.24 18.00
CA GLN A 918 -12.07 16.86 17.22
C GLN A 918 -11.55 17.42 15.89
N VAL A 919 -10.38 18.07 15.86
CA VAL A 919 -9.76 18.52 14.59
C VAL A 919 -9.48 17.32 13.68
N LYS A 920 -8.97 16.19 14.21
CA LYS A 920 -8.79 14.97 13.42
C LYS A 920 -10.10 14.44 12.84
N LYS A 921 -11.17 14.41 13.64
CA LYS A 921 -12.52 14.02 13.18
C LYS A 921 -13.04 14.97 12.12
N PHE A 922 -12.83 16.28 12.29
CA PHE A 922 -13.22 17.31 11.32
C PHE A 922 -12.56 17.07 9.96
N VAL A 923 -11.25 16.84 9.94
CA VAL A 923 -10.49 16.59 8.70
C VAL A 923 -10.95 15.26 8.07
N SER A 924 -11.04 14.20 8.87
CA SER A 924 -11.48 12.88 8.41
C SER A 924 -12.90 12.89 7.85
N LEU A 925 -13.79 13.71 8.41
CA LEU A 925 -15.16 13.89 7.92
C LEU A 925 -15.18 14.53 6.54
N LEU A 926 -14.41 15.60 6.32
CA LEU A 926 -14.30 16.24 5.00
C LEU A 926 -13.68 15.33 3.94
N GLU A 927 -12.70 14.52 4.33
CA GLU A 927 -12.07 13.53 3.46
C GLU A 927 -13.02 12.38 3.12
N THR A 928 -13.77 11.85 4.09
CA THR A 928 -14.79 10.82 3.89
C THR A 928 -15.87 11.29 2.92
N GLU A 929 -16.19 12.57 2.98
CA GLU A 929 -17.14 13.20 2.06
C GLU A 929 -16.54 13.53 0.68
N GLY A 930 -15.24 13.31 0.46
CA GLY A 930 -14.58 13.66 -0.80
C GLY A 930 -14.60 15.17 -1.08
N VAL A 931 -14.55 15.99 -0.04
CA VAL A 931 -14.66 17.46 -0.12
C VAL A 931 -13.28 18.10 -0.04
N ALA A 932 -12.40 17.59 0.82
CA ALA A 932 -11.03 18.08 0.95
C ALA A 932 -10.11 16.94 1.40
N TYR A 933 -8.96 16.84 0.74
CA TYR A 933 -7.92 15.86 1.07
C TYR A 933 -6.69 16.54 1.67
N ASP A 934 -6.07 15.90 2.67
CA ASP A 934 -4.78 16.29 3.27
C ASP A 934 -4.70 17.74 3.82
N ILE A 935 -5.82 18.31 4.27
CA ILE A 935 -5.88 19.67 4.82
C ILE A 935 -5.51 19.79 6.30
N GLY A 936 -4.99 18.72 6.92
CA GLY A 936 -4.52 18.77 8.30
C GLY A 936 -3.29 19.67 8.47
N SER A 937 -3.09 20.22 9.66
CA SER A 937 -1.87 20.96 9.98
C SER A 937 -0.62 20.07 9.89
N TYR A 938 0.53 20.72 9.72
CA TYR A 938 1.81 20.00 9.72
C TYR A 938 2.08 19.39 11.10
N ARG A 939 2.76 18.23 11.15
CA ARG A 939 2.96 17.45 12.40
C ARG A 939 3.52 18.27 13.56
N ASP A 940 4.42 19.20 13.24
CA ASP A 940 5.15 20.00 14.23
C ASP A 940 4.51 21.40 14.44
N ALA A 941 3.39 21.69 13.76
CA ALA A 941 2.62 22.93 13.88
C ALA A 941 1.42 22.73 14.84
N PRO A 942 0.80 23.81 15.35
CA PRO A 942 -0.42 23.73 16.14
C PRO A 942 -1.53 22.94 15.43
N ASP A 943 -2.38 22.25 16.21
CA ASP A 943 -3.52 21.52 15.66
C ASP A 943 -4.47 22.50 14.95
N GLY A 944 -4.86 22.17 13.71
CA GLY A 944 -5.67 23.06 12.88
C GLY A 944 -5.78 22.57 11.45
N LEU A 945 -6.10 23.49 10.55
CA LEU A 945 -6.20 23.24 9.11
C LEU A 945 -5.06 23.95 8.38
N ARG A 946 -4.63 23.36 7.27
CA ARG A 946 -3.69 23.96 6.32
C ARG A 946 -4.22 23.76 4.91
N ILE A 947 -4.85 24.80 4.38
CA ILE A 947 -5.56 24.78 3.09
C ILE A 947 -4.70 25.48 2.04
N TRP A 948 -4.39 24.77 0.96
CA TRP A 948 -3.65 25.34 -0.16
C TRP A 948 -4.54 26.24 -1.01
N CYS A 949 -4.06 27.45 -1.26
CA CYS A 949 -4.68 28.54 -2.02
C CYS A 949 -3.79 28.99 -3.19
N GLY A 950 -2.80 28.18 -3.58
CA GLY A 950 -1.91 28.50 -4.70
C GLY A 950 -2.65 28.70 -6.03
N ALA A 951 -1.94 29.25 -7.02
CA ALA A 951 -2.54 29.71 -8.28
C ALA A 951 -3.28 28.64 -9.09
N THR A 952 -2.95 27.37 -8.91
CA THR A 952 -3.60 26.22 -9.58
C THR A 952 -4.95 25.83 -8.98
N VAL A 953 -5.29 26.33 -7.79
CA VAL A 953 -6.61 26.14 -7.17
C VAL A 953 -7.61 27.08 -7.83
N ASP A 954 -8.79 26.56 -8.14
CA ASP A 954 -9.88 27.35 -8.69
C ASP A 954 -10.67 27.97 -7.53
N GLN A 955 -11.01 29.25 -7.67
CA GLN A 955 -11.68 30.00 -6.61
C GLN A 955 -13.03 29.36 -6.25
N GLU A 956 -13.74 28.83 -7.25
CA GLU A 956 -15.02 28.16 -7.10
C GLU A 956 -14.94 26.89 -6.24
N ASP A 957 -13.80 26.19 -6.26
CA ASP A 957 -13.59 25.00 -5.41
C ASP A 957 -13.44 25.42 -3.94
N LEU A 958 -12.75 26.53 -3.65
CA LEU A 958 -12.65 27.11 -2.30
C LEU A 958 -14.00 27.65 -1.82
N GLU A 959 -14.76 28.30 -2.69
CA GLU A 959 -16.11 28.77 -2.38
C GLU A 959 -17.03 27.60 -2.04
N ALA A 960 -16.95 26.51 -2.79
CA ALA A 960 -17.67 25.27 -2.51
C ALA A 960 -17.17 24.57 -1.24
N LEU A 961 -15.90 24.72 -0.85
CA LEU A 961 -15.34 24.15 0.38
C LEU A 961 -15.89 24.82 1.65
N THR A 962 -16.07 26.15 1.64
CA THR A 962 -16.36 26.91 2.86
C THR A 962 -17.65 26.50 3.61
N PRO A 963 -18.80 26.18 2.96
CA PRO A 963 -19.98 25.67 3.67
C PRO A 963 -19.73 24.32 4.34
N TRP A 964 -18.87 23.49 3.76
CA TRP A 964 -18.51 22.20 4.35
C TRP A 964 -17.63 22.34 5.58
N LEU A 965 -16.72 23.33 5.61
CA LEU A 965 -15.95 23.63 6.81
C LEU A 965 -16.88 23.97 7.98
N LYS A 966 -17.90 24.79 7.74
CA LYS A 966 -18.90 25.12 8.75
C LYS A 966 -19.70 23.89 9.19
N TRP A 967 -20.22 23.12 8.25
CA TRP A 967 -20.99 21.91 8.55
C TRP A 967 -20.16 20.88 9.33
N ALA A 968 -18.90 20.67 8.95
CA ALA A 968 -18.01 19.74 9.64
C ALA A 968 -17.72 20.21 11.07
N TYR A 969 -17.56 21.52 11.29
CA TYR A 969 -17.40 22.07 12.64
C TYR A 969 -18.63 21.81 13.51
N GLU A 970 -19.81 22.15 13.00
CA GLU A 970 -21.08 21.97 13.72
C GLU A 970 -21.36 20.49 13.99
N THR A 971 -21.03 19.61 13.04
CA THR A 971 -21.20 18.15 13.18
C THR A 971 -20.26 17.54 14.22
N VAL A 972 -19.02 18.02 14.32
CA VAL A 972 -18.03 17.51 15.29
C VAL A 972 -18.22 18.11 16.68
N LYS A 973 -18.81 19.30 16.77
CA LYS A 973 -19.08 19.99 18.03
C LYS A 973 -20.36 19.50 18.72
N ALA A 974 -21.36 19.08 17.93
CA ALA A 974 -22.55 18.39 18.42
C ALA A 974 -22.20 17.02 19.02
#